data_AF-A0A819NRI3-F1
#
_entry.id   AF-A0A819NRI3-F1
#
_cell.length_a   1.000
_cell.length_b   1.000
_cell.length_c   1.000
_cell.angle_alpha   90.00
_cell.angle_beta   90.00
_cell.angle_gamma   90.00
#
_symmetry.space_group_name_H-M   'P 1'
#
loop_
_entity.id
_entity.type
_entity.pdbx_description
1 polymer ?
#
loop_
_entity_poly.entity_id
_entity_poly.type
_entity_poly.pdbx_seq_one_letter_code
_entity_poly.pdbx_strand_id
1 'polypeptide(L)'
;MYTQLLKEALLEIEDDDAKSITELVEYCRLHSEASEITLEKIEREYRDHTPLWWYTGPYFIRSMLNRALRQMDVDIILKMGFFIRHLHQHITDLHRARQSSKAAMPSKFQVFRGQGLSMEAFEKMKKTKGGLMSFNNFLSTSRNHEISLQSYARLAAFDENSVGILFVMNIDTAICTASSTPFVNVKDIGFYDGQEEEILFSTHTIFRIDRIERIEDKHTDRLWQVNFTLAGNQDDDFNKLRAHLRKELDVVGTGWSRLGQILIKLGEPAEAEHLYQLLLEKASSDRYKAQYNGQLGSVYQSIGQYSKAITFYERAIDIYKKMSPPSQLGLADSYNNIGLVYDNMGEYLKALSSYERSLEIRKIAPPPNHPDLASSYNNIGSVYYNMGKYSKALPSYERSLEIRKIAPPPNHPDLAQSYNNIGVMYNDMGEYSKALSSYEQSLEIRKIALPPNHPDLATSYNNIGGVYHNMGEYSKVFSSYERSLEIRKIALPSNHPDLAQSYNNIGVMYNDLGEYSKALSWYERSLEIRKIGLPSNHPDLASSYNNIGGVYHNMGEYSKALSSYERSLEVRKIALPPNHPDLANSYNNIGGVYHNMGEYSKALSSYERSLEIRKIALPPNHPDLAASYNNIGNVYYNMGEYSEALSRYELALEIKKIALPPNHPSLTSSYNNIGLVYDDMGECSKALSYYEKAQDIWKKSLSSNHPHIALVKRNIDNVKKKM
;
A
#
# COMPACT_ATOMS: atom_id res chain seq x y z
N MET A 1 -9.24 10.40 -4.80
CA MET A 1 -7.95 10.74 -5.46
C MET A 1 -7.88 10.12 -6.85
N TYR A 2 -7.99 8.80 -7.02
CA TYR A 2 -8.01 8.15 -8.36
C TYR A 2 -9.23 8.46 -9.24
N THR A 3 -10.27 9.06 -8.68
CA THR A 3 -11.51 9.44 -9.36
C THR A 3 -11.31 10.45 -10.50
N GLN A 4 -10.25 11.26 -10.48
CA GLN A 4 -9.93 12.09 -11.66
C GLN A 4 -9.48 11.25 -12.85
N LEU A 5 -8.65 10.23 -12.60
CA LEU A 5 -8.17 9.31 -13.62
C LEU A 5 -9.31 8.44 -14.14
N LEU A 6 -10.34 8.21 -13.32
CA LEU A 6 -11.58 7.58 -13.75
C LEU A 6 -12.22 8.37 -14.89
N LYS A 7 -12.33 9.70 -14.76
CA LYS A 7 -12.80 10.56 -15.87
C LYS A 7 -11.96 10.38 -17.13
N GLU A 8 -10.64 10.45 -16.97
CA GLU A 8 -9.70 10.38 -18.10
C GLU A 8 -9.84 9.01 -18.81
N ALA A 9 -9.88 7.93 -18.05
CA ALA A 9 -10.08 6.57 -18.56
C ALA A 9 -11.45 6.42 -19.26
N LEU A 10 -12.52 6.96 -18.69
CA LEU A 10 -13.86 6.90 -19.28
C LEU A 10 -13.96 7.68 -20.59
N LEU A 11 -13.25 8.79 -20.72
CA LEU A 11 -13.26 9.61 -21.94
C LEU A 11 -12.45 9.00 -23.09
N GLU A 12 -11.51 8.11 -22.79
CA GLU A 12 -10.70 7.38 -23.78
C GLU A 12 -11.38 6.12 -24.32
N ILE A 13 -12.55 5.77 -23.78
CA ILE A 13 -13.32 4.63 -24.24
C ILE A 13 -13.99 4.98 -25.57
N GLU A 14 -13.57 4.28 -26.62
CA GLU A 14 -14.20 4.33 -27.94
C GLU A 14 -15.16 3.14 -28.07
N ASP A 15 -16.46 3.44 -28.08
CA ASP A 15 -17.51 2.46 -28.32
C ASP A 15 -18.31 2.83 -29.58
N ASP A 16 -18.93 1.82 -30.23
CA ASP A 16 -19.92 2.05 -31.28
C ASP A 16 -21.24 2.51 -30.64
N ASP A 17 -21.52 3.81 -30.75
CA ASP A 17 -22.69 4.42 -30.12
C ASP A 17 -24.01 3.73 -30.47
N ALA A 18 -24.19 3.25 -31.72
CA ALA A 18 -25.43 2.57 -32.11
C ALA A 18 -25.59 1.22 -31.40
N LYS A 19 -24.49 0.48 -31.31
CA LYS A 19 -24.44 -0.78 -30.56
C LYS A 19 -24.65 -0.55 -29.07
N SER A 20 -23.99 0.46 -28.49
CA SER A 20 -24.09 0.79 -27.07
C SER A 20 -25.49 1.25 -26.65
N ILE A 21 -26.19 2.02 -27.50
CA ILE A 21 -27.60 2.38 -27.26
C ILE A 21 -28.47 1.13 -27.24
N THR A 22 -28.30 0.23 -28.20
CA THR A 22 -29.05 -1.03 -28.27
C THR A 22 -28.79 -1.89 -27.03
N GLU A 23 -27.52 -2.05 -26.65
CA GLU A 23 -27.11 -2.80 -25.46
C GLU A 23 -27.65 -2.18 -24.16
N LEU A 24 -27.71 -0.85 -24.07
CA LEU A 24 -28.31 -0.14 -22.94
C LEU A 24 -29.81 -0.42 -22.86
N VAL A 25 -30.52 -0.30 -23.98
CA VAL A 25 -31.97 -0.52 -24.03
C VAL A 25 -32.32 -1.97 -23.64
N GLU A 26 -31.60 -2.95 -24.16
CA GLU A 26 -31.77 -4.36 -23.79
C GLU A 26 -31.51 -4.62 -22.30
N TYR A 27 -30.43 -4.04 -21.75
CA TYR A 27 -30.13 -4.12 -20.33
C TYR A 27 -31.28 -3.56 -19.49
N CYS A 28 -31.82 -2.40 -19.88
CA CYS A 28 -32.92 -1.77 -19.16
C CYS A 28 -34.23 -2.57 -19.22
N ARG A 29 -34.51 -3.23 -20.37
CA ARG A 29 -35.64 -4.17 -20.49
C ARG A 29 -35.50 -5.34 -19.52
N LEU A 30 -34.32 -5.96 -19.48
CA LEU A 30 -34.06 -7.14 -18.64
C LEU A 30 -34.14 -6.83 -17.14
N HIS A 31 -33.74 -5.62 -16.73
CA HIS A 31 -33.70 -5.22 -15.33
C HIS A 31 -34.93 -4.39 -14.89
N SER A 32 -35.93 -4.23 -15.78
CA SER A 32 -37.16 -3.45 -15.51
C SER A 32 -36.89 -2.02 -15.02
N GLU A 33 -35.83 -1.43 -15.56
CA GLU A 33 -35.27 -0.15 -15.10
C GLU A 33 -36.07 1.06 -15.64
N ALA A 34 -36.79 0.89 -16.76
CA ALA A 34 -37.66 1.90 -17.35
C ALA A 34 -38.88 1.30 -18.08
N SER A 35 -39.87 2.13 -18.39
CA SER A 35 -41.04 1.71 -19.18
C SER A 35 -40.68 1.48 -20.65
N GLU A 36 -41.34 0.54 -21.32
CA GLU A 36 -41.08 0.22 -22.74
C GLU A 36 -41.19 1.46 -23.65
N ILE A 37 -42.15 2.35 -23.37
CA ILE A 37 -42.34 3.61 -24.10
C ILE A 37 -41.09 4.51 -23.98
N THR A 38 -40.48 4.56 -22.79
CA THR A 38 -39.24 5.33 -22.56
C THR A 38 -38.06 4.72 -23.32
N LEU A 39 -37.99 3.39 -23.36
CA LEU A 39 -36.92 2.65 -24.02
C LEU A 39 -36.99 2.76 -25.55
N GLU A 40 -38.18 2.60 -26.15
CA GLU A 40 -38.41 2.82 -27.57
C GLU A 40 -38.06 4.25 -28.00
N LYS A 41 -38.36 5.23 -27.13
CA LYS A 41 -38.03 6.64 -27.38
C LYS A 41 -36.52 6.87 -27.42
N ILE A 42 -35.78 6.30 -26.47
CA ILE A 42 -34.30 6.38 -26.47
C ILE A 42 -33.74 5.74 -27.75
N GLU A 43 -34.23 4.55 -28.11
CA GLU A 43 -33.74 3.81 -29.28
C GLU A 43 -33.93 4.57 -30.60
N ARG A 44 -35.05 5.29 -30.75
CA ARG A 44 -35.38 6.03 -31.99
C ARG A 44 -34.83 7.44 -32.02
N GLU A 45 -34.93 8.19 -30.92
CA GLU A 45 -34.77 9.65 -30.90
C GLU A 45 -33.46 10.09 -30.24
N TYR A 46 -32.59 9.18 -29.76
CA TYR A 46 -31.38 9.57 -29.02
C TYR A 46 -30.53 10.61 -29.76
N ARG A 47 -30.39 10.46 -31.08
CA ARG A 47 -29.58 11.34 -31.94
C ARG A 47 -30.25 12.68 -32.27
N ASP A 48 -31.56 12.80 -32.05
CA ASP A 48 -32.33 14.01 -32.35
C ASP A 48 -32.20 15.05 -31.24
N HIS A 49 -31.68 14.65 -30.07
CA HIS A 49 -31.50 15.49 -28.90
C HIS A 49 -30.07 15.47 -28.38
N THR A 50 -29.68 16.55 -27.68
CA THR A 50 -28.35 16.63 -27.08
C THR A 50 -28.26 15.75 -25.82
N PRO A 51 -27.05 15.31 -25.43
CA PRO A 51 -26.86 14.55 -24.19
C PRO A 51 -27.35 15.30 -22.94
N LEU A 52 -27.27 16.64 -22.95
CA LEU A 52 -27.71 17.48 -21.84
C LEU A 52 -29.24 17.50 -21.73
N TRP A 53 -29.94 17.50 -22.87
CA TRP A 53 -31.39 17.37 -22.92
C TRP A 53 -31.84 16.04 -22.31
N TRP A 54 -31.17 14.93 -22.68
CA TRP A 54 -31.45 13.61 -22.09
C TRP A 54 -31.13 13.54 -20.59
N TYR A 55 -30.05 14.18 -20.14
CA TYR A 55 -29.67 14.20 -18.74
C TYR A 55 -30.63 15.02 -17.87
N THR A 56 -31.12 16.15 -18.40
CA THR A 56 -32.02 17.06 -17.67
C THR A 56 -33.50 16.67 -17.78
N GLY A 57 -33.86 15.83 -18.76
CA GLY A 57 -35.24 15.39 -19.01
C GLY A 57 -35.60 14.09 -18.28
N PRO A 58 -35.58 12.92 -18.96
CA PRO A 58 -35.99 11.65 -18.36
C PRO A 58 -35.28 11.36 -17.04
N TYR A 59 -36.05 11.35 -15.94
CA TYR A 59 -35.54 11.11 -14.59
C TYR A 59 -34.70 9.82 -14.50
N PHE A 60 -35.08 8.83 -15.30
CA PHE A 60 -34.41 7.55 -15.43
C PHE A 60 -32.91 7.64 -15.79
N ILE A 61 -32.54 8.35 -16.86
CA ILE A 61 -31.15 8.47 -17.32
C ILE A 61 -30.29 9.12 -16.24
N ARG A 62 -30.80 10.20 -15.64
CA ARG A 62 -30.14 10.89 -14.52
C ARG A 62 -29.99 9.96 -13.32
N SER A 63 -31.00 9.17 -12.98
CA SER A 63 -30.98 8.24 -11.85
C SER A 63 -29.95 7.13 -12.05
N MET A 64 -29.98 6.44 -13.20
CA MET A 64 -29.01 5.40 -13.53
C MET A 64 -27.58 5.92 -13.52
N LEU A 65 -27.34 7.09 -14.14
CA LEU A 65 -25.99 7.65 -14.19
C LEU A 65 -25.47 8.02 -12.79
N ASN A 66 -26.35 8.53 -11.92
CA ASN A 66 -26.01 8.80 -10.54
C ASN A 66 -25.76 7.50 -9.76
N ARG A 67 -26.54 6.43 -9.99
CA ARG A 67 -26.30 5.11 -9.37
C ARG A 67 -24.93 4.57 -9.81
N ALA A 68 -24.70 4.53 -11.11
CA ALA A 68 -23.48 4.03 -11.75
C ALA A 68 -22.21 4.67 -11.17
N LEU A 69 -22.13 6.00 -11.20
CA LEU A 69 -20.93 6.72 -10.78
C LEU A 69 -20.77 6.80 -9.26
N ARG A 70 -21.86 6.68 -8.49
CA ARG A 70 -21.82 6.76 -7.03
C ARG A 70 -21.51 5.42 -6.38
N GLN A 71 -21.98 4.33 -6.98
CA GLN A 71 -21.77 2.96 -6.52
C GLN A 71 -20.65 2.23 -7.28
N MET A 72 -20.04 2.88 -8.29
CA MET A 72 -19.10 2.25 -9.21
C MET A 72 -19.65 0.98 -9.87
N ASP A 73 -20.95 0.99 -10.19
CA ASP A 73 -21.64 -0.13 -10.84
C ASP A 73 -21.09 -0.31 -12.26
N VAL A 74 -20.21 -1.31 -12.41
CA VAL A 74 -19.47 -1.57 -13.64
C VAL A 74 -20.40 -1.93 -14.79
N ASP A 75 -21.50 -2.65 -14.54
CA ASP A 75 -22.45 -3.03 -15.59
C ASP A 75 -23.11 -1.78 -16.19
N ILE A 76 -23.57 -0.87 -15.33
CA ILE A 76 -24.16 0.38 -15.83
C ILE A 76 -23.10 1.28 -16.47
N ILE A 77 -21.90 1.38 -15.88
CA ILE A 77 -20.80 2.16 -16.46
C ILE A 77 -20.44 1.64 -17.86
N LEU A 78 -20.40 0.33 -18.06
CA LEU A 78 -20.18 -0.30 -19.35
C LEU A 78 -21.25 0.07 -20.37
N LYS A 79 -22.52 0.06 -19.96
CA LYS A 79 -23.65 0.37 -20.86
C LYS A 79 -23.86 1.86 -21.11
N MET A 80 -23.50 2.71 -20.16
CA MET A 80 -23.68 4.17 -20.24
C MET A 80 -22.39 4.94 -20.57
N GLY A 81 -21.26 4.25 -20.79
CA GLY A 81 -19.96 4.87 -21.08
C GLY A 81 -20.02 5.89 -22.22
N PHE A 82 -20.70 5.54 -23.32
CA PHE A 82 -20.94 6.44 -24.45
C PHE A 82 -21.68 7.72 -24.04
N PHE A 83 -22.71 7.60 -23.18
CA PHE A 83 -23.49 8.74 -22.70
C PHE A 83 -22.66 9.66 -21.81
N ILE A 84 -21.87 9.09 -20.90
CA ILE A 84 -20.94 9.83 -20.04
C ILE A 84 -19.98 10.66 -20.90
N ARG A 85 -19.39 10.03 -21.92
CA ARG A 85 -18.47 10.66 -22.88
C ARG A 85 -19.15 11.80 -23.64
N HIS A 86 -20.32 11.55 -24.23
CA HIS A 86 -21.08 12.56 -24.98
C HIS A 86 -21.47 13.74 -24.10
N LEU A 87 -21.90 13.50 -22.87
CA LEU A 87 -22.26 14.57 -21.93
C LEU A 87 -21.04 15.43 -21.57
N HIS A 88 -19.88 14.83 -21.32
CA HIS A 88 -18.65 15.58 -21.10
C HIS A 88 -18.20 16.40 -22.31
N GLN A 89 -18.21 15.79 -23.50
CA GLN A 89 -17.84 16.46 -24.75
C GLN A 89 -18.76 17.65 -25.00
N HIS A 90 -20.07 17.44 -24.88
CA HIS A 90 -21.07 18.49 -25.07
C HIS A 90 -20.90 19.66 -24.09
N ILE A 91 -20.65 19.39 -22.79
CA ILE A 91 -20.33 20.45 -21.81
C ILE A 91 -19.08 21.24 -22.26
N THR A 92 -18.04 20.55 -22.74
CA THR A 92 -16.79 21.18 -23.17
C THR A 92 -16.98 22.02 -24.44
N ASP A 93 -17.75 21.54 -25.41
CA ASP A 93 -18.00 22.22 -26.68
C ASP A 93 -18.85 23.49 -26.48
N LEU A 94 -19.85 23.45 -25.60
CA LEU A 94 -20.65 24.61 -25.23
C LEU A 94 -19.79 25.74 -24.62
N HIS A 95 -18.73 25.41 -23.88
CA HIS A 95 -17.80 26.42 -23.37
C HIS A 95 -16.94 27.04 -24.45
N ARG A 96 -16.38 26.22 -25.35
CA ARG A 96 -15.60 26.74 -26.48
C ARG A 96 -16.45 27.67 -27.34
N ALA A 97 -17.73 27.33 -27.55
CA ALA A 97 -18.66 28.15 -28.32
C ALA A 97 -19.09 29.45 -27.60
N ARG A 98 -19.14 29.47 -26.26
CA ARG A 98 -19.59 30.66 -25.49
C ARG A 98 -18.50 31.72 -25.28
N GLN A 99 -17.21 31.37 -25.35
CA GLN A 99 -16.11 32.35 -25.23
C GLN A 99 -16.06 33.38 -26.37
N SER A 100 -16.71 33.10 -27.50
CA SER A 100 -16.77 34.00 -28.67
C SER A 100 -18.06 34.85 -28.72
N SER A 101 -18.93 34.77 -27.71
CA SER A 101 -20.22 35.49 -27.67
C SER A 101 -20.31 36.51 -26.52
N LYS A 102 -21.16 37.55 -26.67
CA LYS A 102 -21.44 38.58 -25.64
C LYS A 102 -22.24 38.08 -24.42
N ALA A 103 -22.53 36.79 -24.30
CA ALA A 103 -23.27 36.17 -23.19
C ALA A 103 -22.34 35.43 -22.19
N ALA A 104 -21.22 36.05 -21.82
CA ALA A 104 -20.27 35.47 -20.87
C ALA A 104 -20.87 35.46 -19.45
N MET A 105 -20.74 34.33 -18.74
CA MET A 105 -21.06 34.29 -17.31
C MET A 105 -20.20 35.29 -16.53
N PRO A 106 -20.68 35.80 -15.38
CA PRO A 106 -19.88 36.68 -14.53
C PRO A 106 -18.53 36.03 -14.20
N SER A 107 -17.47 36.83 -14.13
CA SER A 107 -16.13 36.33 -13.81
C SER A 107 -16.05 35.64 -12.44
N LYS A 108 -16.91 36.06 -11.51
CA LYS A 108 -17.07 35.43 -10.20
C LYS A 108 -18.54 35.26 -9.86
N PHE A 109 -18.91 34.08 -9.37
CA PHE A 109 -20.27 33.82 -8.91
C PHE A 109 -20.37 32.65 -7.92
N GLN A 110 -21.53 32.54 -7.28
CA GLN A 110 -21.84 31.44 -6.35
C GLN A 110 -22.93 30.53 -6.90
N VAL A 111 -22.80 29.25 -6.54
CA VAL A 111 -23.82 28.23 -6.73
C VAL A 111 -23.98 27.41 -5.44
N PHE A 112 -25.15 26.83 -5.29
CA PHE A 112 -25.60 26.19 -4.06
C PHE A 112 -26.08 24.76 -4.35
N ARG A 113 -25.86 23.87 -3.40
CA ARG A 113 -26.42 22.52 -3.43
C ARG A 113 -26.68 22.03 -2.02
N GLY A 114 -27.93 21.65 -1.73
CA GLY A 114 -28.26 20.95 -0.49
C GLY A 114 -28.21 19.44 -0.67
N GLN A 115 -27.70 18.71 0.32
CA GLN A 115 -27.77 17.25 0.37
C GLN A 115 -27.53 16.70 1.77
N GLY A 116 -27.94 15.44 2.00
CA GLY A 116 -27.54 14.67 3.16
C GLY A 116 -26.17 14.01 2.98
N LEU A 117 -25.39 13.94 4.06
CA LEU A 117 -24.20 13.11 4.17
C LEU A 117 -24.32 12.18 5.38
N SER A 118 -23.75 10.98 5.32
CA SER A 118 -23.60 10.18 6.53
C SER A 118 -22.70 10.90 7.53
N MET A 119 -22.90 10.63 8.82
CA MET A 119 -22.07 11.23 9.88
C MET A 119 -20.57 10.95 9.66
N GLU A 120 -20.23 9.73 9.24
CA GLU A 120 -18.86 9.35 8.91
C GLU A 120 -18.27 10.19 7.77
N ALA A 121 -19.01 10.35 6.67
CA ALA A 121 -18.56 11.15 5.53
C ALA A 121 -18.40 12.64 5.92
N PHE A 122 -19.28 13.15 6.77
CA PHE A 122 -19.19 14.52 7.27
C PHE A 122 -17.98 14.74 8.18
N GLU A 123 -17.71 13.83 9.13
CA GLU A 123 -16.54 13.93 9.99
C GLU A 123 -15.22 13.77 9.21
N LYS A 124 -15.21 12.93 8.17
CA LYS A 124 -14.09 12.87 7.23
C LYS A 124 -13.88 14.21 6.52
N MET A 125 -14.96 14.86 6.06
CA MET A 125 -14.90 16.16 5.41
C MET A 125 -14.33 17.26 6.34
N LYS A 126 -14.76 17.28 7.62
CA LYS A 126 -14.20 18.19 8.62
C LYS A 126 -12.69 18.05 8.80
N LYS A 127 -12.20 16.81 8.87
CA LYS A 127 -10.77 16.52 9.01
C LYS A 127 -9.95 16.97 7.79
N THR A 128 -10.57 17.03 6.61
CA THR A 128 -9.93 17.44 5.36
C THR A 128 -10.07 18.93 5.03
N LYS A 129 -10.44 19.78 6.00
CA LYS A 129 -10.51 21.24 5.79
C LYS A 129 -9.20 21.80 5.23
N GLY A 130 -9.29 22.63 4.20
CA GLY A 130 -8.15 23.14 3.43
C GLY A 130 -7.67 22.21 2.31
N GLY A 131 -8.13 20.96 2.28
CA GLY A 131 -7.83 19.97 1.25
C GLY A 131 -8.74 20.06 0.02
N LEU A 132 -8.50 19.16 -0.93
CA LEU A 132 -9.25 19.04 -2.20
C LEU A 132 -10.32 17.96 -2.11
N MET A 133 -11.49 18.24 -2.69
CA MET A 133 -12.64 17.34 -2.78
C MET A 133 -13.16 17.28 -4.22
N SER A 134 -13.55 16.09 -4.69
CA SER A 134 -14.19 15.89 -5.98
C SER A 134 -15.53 15.19 -5.82
N PHE A 135 -16.49 15.50 -6.69
CA PHE A 135 -17.73 14.72 -6.81
C PHE A 135 -17.60 13.67 -7.93
N ASN A 136 -18.05 12.45 -7.67
CA ASN A 136 -17.94 11.37 -8.66
C ASN A 136 -19.01 11.45 -9.76
N ASN A 137 -20.10 12.16 -9.51
CA ASN A 137 -21.21 12.33 -10.43
C ASN A 137 -21.22 13.73 -11.08
N PHE A 138 -22.06 13.90 -12.10
CA PHE A 138 -22.36 15.21 -12.65
C PHE A 138 -23.12 16.02 -11.59
N LEU A 139 -22.49 17.09 -11.12
CA LEU A 139 -22.96 17.84 -9.97
C LEU A 139 -23.92 18.94 -10.43
N SER A 140 -25.21 18.69 -10.22
CA SER A 140 -26.28 19.67 -10.40
C SER A 140 -26.31 20.65 -9.23
N THR A 141 -26.32 21.96 -9.53
CA THR A 141 -26.33 23.04 -8.54
C THR A 141 -27.29 24.15 -8.95
N SER A 142 -27.80 24.89 -7.97
CA SER A 142 -28.73 26.01 -8.17
C SER A 142 -28.06 27.34 -7.91
N ARG A 143 -28.52 28.40 -8.59
CA ARG A 143 -28.15 29.78 -8.27
C ARG A 143 -28.96 30.35 -7.10
N ASN A 144 -29.98 29.63 -6.66
CA ASN A 144 -30.86 30.01 -5.56
C ASN A 144 -30.44 29.30 -4.26
N HIS A 145 -29.95 30.10 -3.32
CA HIS A 145 -29.56 29.65 -1.98
C HIS A 145 -30.71 28.98 -1.22
N GLU A 146 -31.89 29.61 -1.20
CA GLU A 146 -33.02 29.12 -0.40
C GLU A 146 -33.57 27.80 -0.90
N ILE A 147 -33.62 27.58 -2.22
CA ILE A 147 -34.07 26.29 -2.76
C ILE A 147 -33.14 25.16 -2.26
N SER A 148 -31.83 25.38 -2.32
CA SER A 148 -30.83 24.40 -1.87
C SER A 148 -30.89 24.16 -0.36
N LEU A 149 -31.06 25.23 0.42
CA LEU A 149 -31.13 25.15 1.87
C LEU A 149 -32.43 24.47 2.34
N GLN A 150 -33.59 24.99 1.91
CA GLN A 150 -34.90 24.55 2.39
C GLN A 150 -35.30 23.18 1.84
N SER A 151 -35.16 23.01 0.52
CA SER A 151 -35.75 21.86 -0.19
C SER A 151 -34.86 20.62 -0.17
N TYR A 152 -33.60 20.75 0.29
CA TYR A 152 -32.65 19.63 0.27
C TYR A 152 -31.83 19.52 1.55
N ALA A 153 -31.06 20.55 1.93
CA ALA A 153 -30.15 20.47 3.08
C ALA A 153 -30.93 20.31 4.40
N ARG A 154 -31.94 21.15 4.63
CA ARG A 154 -32.78 21.10 5.84
C ARG A 154 -33.61 19.81 5.91
N LEU A 155 -34.17 19.36 4.79
CA LEU A 155 -34.89 18.08 4.74
C LEU A 155 -33.98 16.90 5.12
N ALA A 156 -32.75 16.87 4.60
CA ALA A 156 -31.80 15.83 4.95
C ALA A 156 -31.37 15.86 6.43
N ALA A 157 -31.34 17.04 7.05
CA ALA A 157 -31.01 17.18 8.48
C ALA A 157 -32.05 16.55 9.42
N PHE A 158 -33.24 16.21 8.93
CA PHE A 158 -34.26 15.47 9.69
C PHE A 158 -34.11 13.95 9.60
N ASP A 159 -33.26 13.43 8.71
CA ASP A 159 -32.90 12.01 8.68
C ASP A 159 -31.91 11.71 9.82
N GLU A 160 -32.28 10.78 10.71
CA GLU A 160 -31.45 10.38 11.85
C GLU A 160 -30.08 9.80 11.44
N ASN A 161 -29.94 9.31 10.22
CA ASN A 161 -28.68 8.75 9.72
C ASN A 161 -27.84 9.76 8.92
N SER A 162 -28.34 11.00 8.74
CA SER A 162 -27.73 11.98 7.84
C SER A 162 -27.51 13.35 8.48
N VAL A 163 -26.51 14.07 8.02
CA VAL A 163 -26.26 15.47 8.35
C VAL A 163 -26.64 16.28 7.12
N GLY A 164 -27.49 17.28 7.32
CA GLY A 164 -27.91 18.17 6.25
C GLY A 164 -26.81 19.16 5.94
N ILE A 165 -26.35 19.19 4.69
CA ILE A 165 -25.27 20.07 4.26
C ILE A 165 -25.74 20.98 3.14
N LEU A 166 -25.51 22.27 3.32
CA LEU A 166 -25.55 23.27 2.26
C LEU A 166 -24.12 23.50 1.74
N PHE A 167 -23.86 23.06 0.52
CA PHE A 167 -22.64 23.43 -0.19
C PHE A 167 -22.80 24.80 -0.83
N VAL A 168 -21.86 25.70 -0.54
CA VAL A 168 -21.74 27.03 -1.12
C VAL A 168 -20.46 27.04 -1.95
N MET A 169 -20.57 27.06 -3.27
CA MET A 169 -19.42 26.91 -4.17
C MET A 169 -19.13 28.24 -4.85
N ASN A 170 -17.94 28.78 -4.58
CA ASN A 170 -17.41 29.99 -5.18
C ASN A 170 -16.68 29.64 -6.47
N ILE A 171 -17.19 30.18 -7.57
CA ILE A 171 -16.66 29.94 -8.91
C ILE A 171 -15.97 31.21 -9.38
N ASP A 172 -14.68 31.10 -9.68
CA ASP A 172 -13.92 32.09 -10.43
C ASP A 172 -13.68 31.50 -11.83
N THR A 173 -14.12 32.16 -12.88
CA THR A 173 -13.92 31.66 -14.25
C THR A 173 -12.55 32.02 -14.81
N ALA A 174 -11.82 32.94 -14.18
CA ALA A 174 -10.49 33.38 -14.65
C ALA A 174 -9.40 32.31 -14.45
N ILE A 175 -9.62 31.36 -13.53
CA ILE A 175 -8.70 30.24 -13.27
C ILE A 175 -8.93 29.05 -14.24
N CYS A 176 -9.97 29.12 -15.07
CA CYS A 176 -10.32 28.09 -16.05
C CYS A 176 -9.86 28.51 -17.46
N THR A 177 -9.39 27.57 -18.26
CA THR A 177 -9.18 27.77 -19.70
C THR A 177 -10.44 27.39 -20.47
N ALA A 178 -10.55 27.84 -21.73
CA ALA A 178 -11.62 27.45 -22.67
C ALA A 178 -11.83 25.93 -22.74
N SER A 179 -10.72 25.19 -22.64
CA SER A 179 -10.64 23.74 -22.71
C SER A 179 -10.79 23.03 -21.36
N SER A 180 -10.80 23.75 -20.24
CA SER A 180 -10.84 23.18 -18.89
C SER A 180 -12.02 23.62 -18.03
N THR A 181 -12.94 24.42 -18.58
CA THR A 181 -14.12 24.88 -17.84
C THR A 181 -15.08 23.71 -17.58
N PRO A 182 -15.33 23.33 -16.32
CA PRO A 182 -15.97 22.05 -16.04
C PRO A 182 -17.48 22.14 -15.83
N PHE A 183 -18.17 23.27 -16.12
CA PHE A 183 -19.58 23.45 -15.73
C PHE A 183 -20.41 24.24 -16.71
N VAL A 184 -21.66 23.90 -17.02
CA VAL A 184 -22.47 24.67 -17.96
C VAL A 184 -23.77 25.17 -17.32
N ASN A 185 -24.23 26.37 -17.68
CA ASN A 185 -25.59 26.80 -17.38
C ASN A 185 -26.55 26.12 -18.37
N VAL A 186 -27.46 25.31 -17.83
CA VAL A 186 -28.40 24.48 -18.61
C VAL A 186 -29.72 25.18 -18.92
N LYS A 187 -29.97 26.38 -18.39
CA LYS A 187 -31.26 27.07 -18.44
C LYS A 187 -31.90 27.06 -19.83
N ASP A 188 -31.17 27.46 -20.88
CA ASP A 188 -31.70 27.65 -22.23
C ASP A 188 -31.38 26.47 -23.19
N ILE A 189 -30.93 25.33 -22.64
CA ILE A 189 -30.43 24.18 -23.43
C ILE A 189 -30.83 22.82 -22.84
N GLY A 190 -31.46 22.80 -21.66
CA GLY A 190 -31.99 21.60 -21.00
C GLY A 190 -33.41 21.26 -21.46
N PHE A 191 -33.93 20.13 -20.98
CA PHE A 191 -35.26 19.65 -21.32
C PHE A 191 -36.39 20.61 -20.90
N TYR A 192 -36.28 21.22 -19.71
CA TYR A 192 -37.28 22.13 -19.15
C TYR A 192 -37.05 23.60 -19.56
N ASP A 193 -36.54 23.83 -20.77
CA ASP A 193 -36.15 25.11 -21.38
C ASP A 193 -36.69 26.37 -20.67
N GLY A 194 -35.79 27.13 -20.04
CA GLY A 194 -36.05 28.41 -19.40
C GLY A 194 -36.60 28.36 -17.96
N GLN A 195 -37.00 27.21 -17.43
CA GLN A 195 -37.71 27.12 -16.14
C GLN A 195 -36.80 27.17 -14.90
N GLU A 196 -35.59 26.62 -14.96
CA GLU A 196 -34.66 26.58 -13.82
C GLU A 196 -33.24 27.01 -14.20
N GLU A 197 -32.63 27.89 -13.39
CA GLU A 197 -31.22 28.27 -13.54
C GLU A 197 -30.33 27.25 -12.81
N GLU A 198 -30.07 26.13 -13.47
CA GLU A 198 -29.17 25.08 -13.02
C GLU A 198 -27.77 25.24 -13.63
N ILE A 199 -26.75 25.13 -12.78
CA ILE A 199 -25.35 24.99 -13.20
C ILE A 199 -24.94 23.53 -13.00
N LEU A 200 -24.67 22.85 -14.12
CA LEU A 200 -24.26 21.46 -14.14
C LEU A 200 -22.75 21.35 -14.28
N PHE A 201 -22.08 20.78 -13.29
CA PHE A 201 -20.66 20.45 -13.38
C PHE A 201 -20.47 19.04 -13.93
N SER A 202 -19.46 18.90 -14.78
CA SER A 202 -18.81 17.65 -15.16
C SER A 202 -18.47 16.83 -13.91
N THR A 203 -18.52 15.50 -14.04
CA THR A 203 -17.91 14.59 -13.06
C THR A 203 -16.48 15.00 -12.76
N HIS A 204 -16.06 14.70 -11.52
CA HIS A 204 -14.71 14.88 -11.03
C HIS A 204 -14.19 16.32 -11.10
N THR A 205 -15.10 17.30 -11.08
CA THR A 205 -14.75 18.68 -10.77
C THR A 205 -14.24 18.77 -9.34
N ILE A 206 -13.14 19.51 -9.16
CA ILE A 206 -12.43 19.59 -7.89
C ILE A 206 -12.65 20.94 -7.23
N PHE A 207 -12.92 20.89 -5.94
CA PHE A 207 -13.13 22.04 -5.09
C PHE A 207 -12.21 21.97 -3.88
N ARG A 208 -11.71 23.12 -3.44
CA ARG A 208 -11.01 23.25 -2.16
C ARG A 208 -12.02 23.51 -1.05
N ILE A 209 -11.89 22.79 0.06
CA ILE A 209 -12.75 22.97 1.25
C ILE A 209 -12.23 24.17 2.04
N ASP A 210 -12.95 25.29 2.04
CA ASP A 210 -12.50 26.52 2.70
C ASP A 210 -12.94 26.58 4.16
N ARG A 211 -14.27 26.60 4.37
CA ARG A 211 -14.89 26.82 5.68
C ARG A 211 -16.05 25.86 5.87
N ILE A 212 -16.15 25.30 7.07
CA ILE A 212 -17.25 24.43 7.50
C ILE A 212 -17.84 25.08 8.75
N GLU A 213 -19.12 25.43 8.69
CA GLU A 213 -19.80 26.23 9.71
C GLU A 213 -21.17 25.61 10.00
N ARG A 214 -21.62 25.64 11.26
CA ARG A 214 -22.96 25.17 11.60
C ARG A 214 -23.97 26.24 11.21
N ILE A 215 -25.07 25.85 10.59
CA ILE A 215 -26.21 26.74 10.36
C ILE A 215 -27.10 26.63 11.59
N GLU A 216 -27.37 27.75 12.24
CA GLU A 216 -28.33 27.77 13.35
C GLU A 216 -29.75 27.56 12.81
N ASP A 217 -30.37 26.47 13.27
CA ASP A 217 -31.73 26.12 12.93
C ASP A 217 -32.52 25.83 14.20
N LYS A 218 -33.78 26.28 14.23
CA LYS A 218 -34.65 26.12 15.42
C LYS A 218 -35.11 24.68 15.63
N HIS A 219 -34.99 23.83 14.61
CA HIS A 219 -35.57 22.49 14.58
C HIS A 219 -34.53 21.36 14.49
N THR A 220 -33.26 21.68 14.22
CA THR A 220 -32.18 20.68 14.10
C THR A 220 -30.82 21.29 14.40
N ASP A 221 -29.92 20.52 15.02
CA ASP A 221 -28.51 20.88 15.21
C ASP A 221 -27.60 20.21 14.17
N ARG A 222 -28.19 19.49 13.21
CA ARG A 222 -27.51 18.69 12.17
C ARG A 222 -27.42 19.40 10.83
N LEU A 223 -27.55 20.72 10.80
CA LEU A 223 -27.50 21.53 9.59
C LEU A 223 -26.20 22.34 9.50
N TRP A 224 -25.49 22.20 8.39
CA TRP A 224 -24.15 22.77 8.22
C TRP A 224 -23.96 23.40 6.84
N GLN A 225 -23.13 24.43 6.76
CA GLN A 225 -22.64 25.05 5.54
C GLN A 225 -21.20 24.63 5.28
N VAL A 226 -20.90 24.26 4.04
CA VAL A 226 -19.53 24.03 3.58
C VAL A 226 -19.25 24.92 2.40
N ASN A 227 -18.28 25.81 2.57
CA ASN A 227 -17.80 26.72 1.55
C ASN A 227 -16.69 26.05 0.76
N PHE A 228 -16.83 26.11 -0.56
CA PHE A 228 -15.91 25.57 -1.53
C PHE A 228 -15.40 26.66 -2.46
N THR A 229 -14.17 26.50 -2.93
CA THR A 229 -13.64 27.29 -4.06
C THR A 229 -13.25 26.33 -5.18
N LEU A 230 -13.64 26.63 -6.42
CA LEU A 230 -13.27 25.82 -7.57
C LEU A 230 -11.74 25.76 -7.70
N ALA A 231 -11.17 24.55 -7.80
CA ALA A 231 -9.75 24.36 -8.03
C ALA A 231 -9.46 24.34 -9.55
N GLY A 232 -8.58 25.22 -10.01
CA GLY A 232 -8.19 25.36 -11.42
C GLY A 232 -6.77 24.87 -11.70
N ASN A 233 -6.33 25.01 -12.95
CA ASN A 233 -4.97 24.60 -13.39
C ASN A 233 -3.83 25.41 -12.73
N GLN A 234 -4.14 26.48 -11.99
CA GLN A 234 -3.16 27.28 -11.26
C GLN A 234 -3.00 26.83 -9.80
N ASP A 235 -3.75 25.81 -9.35
CA ASP A 235 -3.61 25.25 -8.01
C ASP A 235 -2.43 24.24 -7.97
N ASP A 236 -1.36 24.61 -7.26
CA ASP A 236 -0.13 23.83 -7.19
C ASP A 236 -0.33 22.45 -6.54
N ASP A 237 -1.18 22.35 -5.52
CA ASP A 237 -1.47 21.07 -4.86
C ASP A 237 -2.20 20.14 -5.82
N PHE A 238 -3.16 20.69 -6.57
CA PHE A 238 -3.90 19.95 -7.58
C PHE A 238 -2.98 19.44 -8.70
N ASN A 239 -2.08 20.28 -9.23
CA ASN A 239 -1.15 19.88 -10.28
C ASN A 239 -0.16 18.81 -9.82
N LYS A 240 0.40 18.96 -8.61
CA LYS A 240 1.29 17.96 -8.01
C LYS A 240 0.56 16.64 -7.82
N LEU A 241 -0.66 16.67 -7.29
CA LEU A 241 -1.49 15.49 -7.10
C LEU A 241 -1.78 14.80 -8.44
N ARG A 242 -2.20 15.55 -9.47
CA ARG A 242 -2.49 15.01 -10.80
C ARG A 242 -1.26 14.37 -11.43
N ALA A 243 -0.10 15.01 -11.33
CA ALA A 243 1.15 14.48 -11.86
C ALA A 243 1.58 13.19 -11.14
N HIS A 244 1.45 13.16 -9.81
CA HIS A 244 1.72 11.98 -9.01
C HIS A 244 0.79 10.81 -9.38
N LEU A 245 -0.51 11.07 -9.45
CA LEU A 245 -1.53 10.08 -9.79
C LEU A 245 -1.34 9.49 -11.20
N ARG A 246 -1.01 10.33 -12.19
CA ARG A 246 -0.70 9.87 -13.55
C ARG A 246 0.56 9.05 -13.63
N LYS A 247 1.57 9.38 -12.82
CA LYS A 247 2.80 8.61 -12.72
C LYS A 247 2.59 7.26 -12.05
N GLU A 248 1.73 7.22 -11.02
CA GLU A 248 1.37 5.96 -10.36
C GLU A 248 0.59 5.03 -11.31
N LEU A 249 -0.19 5.60 -12.22
CA LEU A 249 -0.95 4.90 -13.25
C LEU A 249 -0.33 5.05 -14.65
N ASP A 250 1.00 5.13 -14.79
CA ASP A 250 1.67 5.21 -16.10
C ASP A 250 1.45 3.90 -16.89
N VAL A 251 0.28 3.81 -17.54
CA VAL A 251 -0.29 2.55 -18.01
C VAL A 251 -0.58 2.65 -19.50
N VAL A 252 0.08 1.77 -20.23
CA VAL A 252 -0.19 1.47 -21.64
C VAL A 252 -1.42 0.55 -21.71
N GLY A 253 -2.53 1.02 -22.30
CA GLY A 253 -3.77 0.24 -22.44
C GLY A 253 -4.96 1.06 -22.90
N THR A 254 -6.09 0.39 -23.20
CA THR A 254 -7.38 1.04 -23.51
C THR A 254 -7.99 1.71 -22.28
N GLY A 255 -8.94 2.64 -22.46
CA GLY A 255 -9.66 3.27 -21.35
C GLY A 255 -10.30 2.25 -20.38
N TRP A 256 -10.87 1.15 -20.93
CA TRP A 256 -11.38 0.02 -20.15
C TRP A 256 -10.32 -0.68 -19.29
N SER A 257 -9.11 -0.87 -19.82
CA SER A 257 -8.02 -1.47 -19.04
C SER A 257 -7.58 -0.58 -17.90
N ARG A 258 -7.59 0.75 -18.09
CA ARG A 258 -7.25 1.72 -17.04
C ARG A 258 -8.32 1.77 -15.96
N LEU A 259 -9.60 1.69 -16.34
CA LEU A 259 -10.72 1.61 -15.40
C LEU A 259 -10.55 0.47 -14.39
N GLY A 260 -10.24 -0.74 -14.84
CA GLY A 260 -10.06 -1.88 -13.93
C GLY A 260 -8.94 -1.69 -12.92
N GLN A 261 -7.82 -1.07 -13.31
CA GLN A 261 -6.74 -0.78 -12.37
C GLN A 261 -7.12 0.30 -11.36
N ILE A 262 -7.87 1.30 -11.79
CA ILE A 262 -8.43 2.32 -10.90
C ILE A 262 -9.37 1.66 -9.88
N LEU A 263 -10.19 0.70 -10.29
CA LEU A 263 -11.07 -0.06 -9.37
C LEU A 263 -10.26 -0.83 -8.32
N ILE A 264 -9.18 -1.52 -8.71
CA ILE A 264 -8.28 -2.19 -7.75
C ILE A 264 -7.73 -1.17 -6.73
N LYS A 265 -7.28 0.01 -7.20
CA LYS A 265 -6.73 1.07 -6.35
C LYS A 265 -7.79 1.74 -5.46
N LEU A 266 -9.05 1.72 -5.88
CA LEU A 266 -10.18 2.20 -5.07
C LEU A 266 -10.62 1.17 -4.01
N GLY A 267 -10.06 -0.04 -4.02
CA GLY A 267 -10.44 -1.10 -3.09
C GLY A 267 -11.67 -1.90 -3.55
N GLU A 268 -11.97 -1.85 -4.86
CA GLU A 268 -13.10 -2.53 -5.50
C GLU A 268 -12.60 -3.65 -6.44
N PRO A 269 -11.94 -4.71 -5.90
CA PRO A 269 -11.34 -5.75 -6.73
C PRO A 269 -12.37 -6.68 -7.38
N ALA A 270 -13.59 -6.80 -6.84
CA ALA A 270 -14.65 -7.63 -7.41
C ALA A 270 -15.20 -7.02 -8.71
N GLU A 271 -15.35 -5.70 -8.70
CA GLU A 271 -15.74 -4.87 -9.84
C GLU A 271 -14.66 -4.91 -10.92
N ALA A 272 -13.38 -4.85 -10.51
CA ALA A 272 -12.26 -5.02 -11.42
C ALA A 272 -12.22 -6.44 -12.04
N GLU A 273 -12.45 -7.49 -11.25
CA GLU A 273 -12.55 -8.88 -11.72
C GLU A 273 -13.64 -9.01 -12.79
N HIS A 274 -14.85 -8.55 -12.46
CA HIS A 274 -16.01 -8.60 -13.35
C HIS A 274 -15.75 -7.88 -14.67
N LEU A 275 -15.19 -6.67 -14.61
CA LEU A 275 -14.80 -5.90 -15.80
C LEU A 275 -13.82 -6.67 -16.68
N TYR A 276 -12.73 -7.20 -16.11
CA TYR A 276 -11.72 -7.88 -16.91
C TYR A 276 -12.19 -9.24 -17.45
N GLN A 277 -13.09 -9.94 -16.77
CA GLN A 277 -13.73 -11.15 -17.31
C GLN A 277 -14.57 -10.82 -18.54
N LEU A 278 -15.42 -9.80 -18.46
CA LEU A 278 -16.25 -9.36 -19.58
C LEU A 278 -15.42 -8.86 -20.76
N LEU A 279 -14.34 -8.12 -20.49
CA LEU A 279 -13.40 -7.69 -21.53
C LEU A 279 -12.66 -8.88 -22.16
N LEU A 280 -12.31 -9.89 -21.38
CA LEU A 280 -11.66 -11.11 -21.86
C LEU A 280 -12.57 -11.92 -22.78
N GLU A 281 -13.86 -12.05 -22.45
CA GLU A 281 -14.86 -12.73 -23.29
C GLU A 281 -15.06 -12.01 -24.63
N LYS A 282 -15.10 -10.67 -24.61
CA LYS A 282 -15.26 -9.84 -25.81
C LYS A 282 -13.98 -9.65 -26.61
N ALA A 283 -12.82 -10.05 -26.10
CA ALA A 283 -11.53 -9.79 -26.73
C ALA A 283 -11.37 -10.53 -28.06
N SER A 284 -11.27 -9.77 -29.15
CA SER A 284 -11.07 -10.31 -30.51
C SER A 284 -9.62 -10.68 -30.82
N SER A 285 -8.64 -10.03 -30.16
CA SER A 285 -7.21 -10.22 -30.40
C SER A 285 -6.53 -10.96 -29.25
N ASP A 286 -5.60 -11.86 -29.59
CA ASP A 286 -4.73 -12.54 -28.64
C ASP A 286 -3.93 -11.56 -27.78
N ARG A 287 -3.56 -10.39 -28.32
CA ARG A 287 -2.89 -9.34 -27.54
C ARG A 287 -3.73 -8.87 -26.36
N TYR A 288 -5.02 -8.61 -26.60
CA TYR A 288 -5.95 -8.17 -25.56
C TYR A 288 -6.27 -9.30 -24.59
N LYS A 289 -6.45 -10.53 -25.10
CA LYS A 289 -6.63 -11.71 -24.23
C LYS A 289 -5.46 -11.87 -23.26
N ALA A 290 -4.23 -11.76 -23.74
CA ALA A 290 -3.04 -11.84 -22.90
C ALA A 290 -3.00 -10.71 -21.85
N GLN A 291 -3.29 -9.47 -22.27
CA GLN A 291 -3.35 -8.32 -21.37
C GLN A 291 -4.40 -8.51 -20.27
N TYR A 292 -5.63 -8.88 -20.62
CA TYR A 292 -6.72 -9.08 -19.64
C TYR A 292 -6.46 -10.28 -18.72
N ASN A 293 -5.85 -11.36 -19.20
CA ASN A 293 -5.36 -12.43 -18.33
C ASN A 293 -4.31 -11.89 -17.34
N GLY A 294 -3.37 -11.06 -17.79
CA GLY A 294 -2.41 -10.40 -16.89
C GLY A 294 -3.08 -9.51 -15.84
N GLN A 295 -4.10 -8.72 -16.22
CA GLN A 295 -4.84 -7.88 -15.28
C GLN A 295 -5.67 -8.70 -14.28
N LEU A 296 -6.32 -9.77 -14.72
CA LEU A 296 -6.99 -10.72 -13.80
C LEU A 296 -5.99 -11.35 -12.84
N GLY A 297 -4.79 -11.69 -13.30
CA GLY A 297 -3.69 -12.12 -12.43
C GLY A 297 -3.39 -11.10 -11.34
N SER A 298 -3.36 -9.81 -11.68
CA SER A 298 -3.13 -8.71 -10.73
C SER A 298 -4.28 -8.55 -9.73
N VAL A 299 -5.54 -8.71 -10.17
CA VAL A 299 -6.72 -8.70 -9.28
C VAL A 299 -6.63 -9.85 -8.26
N TYR A 300 -6.41 -11.08 -8.72
CA TYR A 300 -6.32 -12.23 -7.79
C TYR A 300 -5.12 -12.12 -6.85
N GLN A 301 -4.03 -11.51 -7.30
CA GLN A 301 -2.88 -11.22 -6.45
C GLN A 301 -3.23 -10.20 -5.35
N SER A 302 -3.98 -9.14 -5.66
CA SER A 302 -4.32 -8.10 -4.67
C SER A 302 -5.24 -8.62 -3.56
N ILE A 303 -6.09 -9.60 -3.86
CA ILE A 303 -6.98 -10.26 -2.88
C ILE A 303 -6.36 -11.52 -2.24
N GLY A 304 -5.08 -11.81 -2.50
CA GLY A 304 -4.35 -12.94 -1.89
C GLY A 304 -4.68 -14.32 -2.47
N GLN A 305 -5.43 -14.42 -3.57
CA GLN A 305 -5.72 -15.68 -4.26
C GLN A 305 -4.57 -16.07 -5.21
N TYR A 306 -3.40 -16.34 -4.65
CA TYR A 306 -2.15 -16.53 -5.39
C TYR A 306 -2.19 -17.66 -6.44
N SER A 307 -2.86 -18.78 -6.16
CA SER A 307 -2.97 -19.88 -7.12
C SER A 307 -3.72 -19.48 -8.39
N LYS A 308 -4.81 -18.72 -8.26
CA LYS A 308 -5.55 -18.19 -9.41
C LYS A 308 -4.72 -17.13 -10.14
N ALA A 309 -4.04 -16.25 -9.40
CA ALA A 309 -3.16 -15.25 -9.99
C ALA A 309 -2.11 -15.90 -10.91
N ILE A 310 -1.43 -16.95 -10.44
CA ILE A 310 -0.47 -17.73 -11.22
C ILE A 310 -1.11 -18.30 -12.49
N THR A 311 -2.29 -18.95 -12.38
CA THR A 311 -2.99 -19.52 -13.54
C THR A 311 -3.27 -18.46 -14.62
N PHE A 312 -3.73 -17.28 -14.22
CA PHE A 312 -4.02 -16.20 -15.16
C PHE A 312 -2.75 -15.61 -15.80
N TYR A 313 -1.68 -15.43 -15.02
CA TYR A 313 -0.40 -15.01 -15.61
C TYR A 313 0.21 -16.07 -16.53
N GLU A 314 0.08 -17.36 -16.22
CA GLU A 314 0.52 -18.46 -17.10
C GLU A 314 -0.24 -18.45 -18.44
N ARG A 315 -1.56 -18.24 -18.41
CA ARG A 315 -2.36 -18.04 -19.63
C ARG A 315 -1.85 -16.86 -20.46
N ALA A 316 -1.56 -15.73 -19.81
CA ALA A 316 -0.99 -14.57 -20.51
C ALA A 316 0.35 -14.90 -21.17
N ILE A 317 1.25 -15.59 -20.45
CA ILE A 317 2.55 -16.05 -20.97
C ILE A 317 2.37 -16.95 -22.19
N ASP A 318 1.48 -17.93 -22.11
CA ASP A 318 1.23 -18.88 -23.20
C ASP A 318 0.72 -18.19 -24.45
N ILE A 319 -0.14 -17.19 -24.30
CA ILE A 319 -0.62 -16.38 -25.42
C ILE A 319 0.53 -15.54 -25.98
N TYR A 320 1.26 -14.79 -25.15
CA TYR A 320 2.38 -13.94 -25.61
C TYR A 320 3.50 -14.74 -26.30
N LYS A 321 3.74 -16.00 -25.91
CA LYS A 321 4.66 -16.92 -26.60
C LYS A 321 4.20 -17.30 -28.00
N LYS A 322 2.89 -17.49 -28.19
CA LYS A 322 2.28 -17.93 -29.46
C LYS A 322 2.05 -16.80 -30.45
N MET A 323 2.11 -15.54 -30.01
CA MET A 323 1.99 -14.37 -30.89
C MET A 323 3.13 -14.30 -31.91
N SER A 324 2.83 -13.76 -33.10
CA SER A 324 3.81 -13.57 -34.19
C SER A 324 3.90 -12.09 -34.58
N PRO A 325 5.00 -11.37 -34.24
CA PRO A 325 6.13 -11.83 -33.42
C PRO A 325 5.77 -11.93 -31.91
N PRO A 326 6.50 -12.73 -31.12
CA PRO A 326 6.28 -12.83 -29.68
C PRO A 326 6.44 -11.47 -28.97
N SER A 327 5.52 -11.17 -28.05
CA SER A 327 5.62 -9.93 -27.26
C SER A 327 6.67 -10.09 -26.15
N GLN A 328 7.89 -9.61 -26.42
CA GLN A 328 8.97 -9.68 -25.43
C GLN A 328 8.64 -8.91 -24.14
N LEU A 329 8.06 -7.71 -24.27
CA LEU A 329 7.65 -6.90 -23.11
C LEU A 329 6.55 -7.58 -22.29
N GLY A 330 5.48 -8.05 -22.93
CA GLY A 330 4.38 -8.74 -22.24
C GLY A 330 4.82 -10.04 -21.55
N LEU A 331 5.75 -10.78 -22.16
CA LEU A 331 6.37 -11.95 -21.54
C LEU A 331 7.18 -11.57 -20.30
N ALA A 332 8.03 -10.55 -20.41
CA ALA A 332 8.84 -10.10 -19.29
C ALA A 332 7.99 -9.61 -18.11
N ASP A 333 6.93 -8.86 -18.39
CA ASP A 333 6.00 -8.35 -17.36
C ASP A 333 5.24 -9.49 -16.69
N SER A 334 4.76 -10.47 -17.47
CA SER A 334 4.05 -11.62 -16.91
C SER A 334 4.97 -12.49 -16.03
N TYR A 335 6.21 -12.74 -16.46
CA TYR A 335 7.19 -13.43 -15.63
C TYR A 335 7.56 -12.64 -14.38
N ASN A 336 7.68 -11.31 -14.47
CA ASN A 336 7.92 -10.46 -13.31
C ASN A 336 6.76 -10.56 -12.30
N ASN A 337 5.52 -10.53 -12.78
CA ASN A 337 4.35 -10.59 -11.91
C ASN A 337 4.18 -11.97 -11.27
N ILE A 338 4.43 -13.07 -11.99
CA ILE A 338 4.52 -14.41 -11.39
C ILE A 338 5.62 -14.47 -10.33
N GLY A 339 6.78 -13.88 -10.62
CA GLY A 339 7.88 -13.79 -9.66
C GLY A 339 7.45 -13.13 -8.35
N LEU A 340 6.68 -12.05 -8.44
CA LEU A 340 6.12 -11.35 -7.29
C LEU A 340 5.11 -12.19 -6.50
N VAL A 341 4.25 -12.95 -7.19
CA VAL A 341 3.33 -13.87 -6.52
C VAL A 341 4.09 -14.96 -5.76
N TYR A 342 5.11 -15.58 -6.37
CA TYR A 342 5.92 -16.58 -5.68
C TYR A 342 6.71 -16.00 -4.50
N ASP A 343 7.22 -14.76 -4.61
CA ASP A 343 7.92 -14.08 -3.52
C ASP A 343 6.97 -13.85 -2.33
N ASN A 344 5.75 -13.36 -2.60
CA ASN A 344 4.70 -13.20 -1.58
C ASN A 344 4.27 -14.51 -0.92
N MET A 345 4.37 -15.64 -1.63
CA MET A 345 4.11 -16.97 -1.07
C MET A 345 5.28 -17.52 -0.25
N GLY A 346 6.45 -16.87 -0.28
CA GLY A 346 7.71 -17.40 0.28
C GLY A 346 8.38 -18.47 -0.58
N GLU A 347 7.94 -18.67 -1.84
CA GLU A 347 8.51 -19.63 -2.78
C GLU A 347 9.70 -19.03 -3.54
N TYR A 348 10.73 -18.59 -2.79
CA TYR A 348 11.83 -17.77 -3.30
C TYR A 348 12.58 -18.34 -4.50
N LEU A 349 12.74 -19.67 -4.61
CA LEU A 349 13.41 -20.29 -5.77
C LEU A 349 12.60 -20.15 -7.06
N LYS A 350 11.26 -20.27 -6.97
CA LYS A 350 10.38 -20.06 -8.14
C LYS A 350 10.26 -18.58 -8.49
N ALA A 351 10.26 -17.72 -7.47
CA ALA A 351 10.32 -16.27 -7.66
C ALA A 351 11.58 -15.87 -8.43
N LEU A 352 12.75 -16.34 -7.99
CA LEU A 352 14.04 -16.07 -8.64
C LEU A 352 14.05 -16.55 -10.09
N SER A 353 13.62 -17.79 -10.35
CA SER A 353 13.56 -18.33 -11.73
C SER A 353 12.66 -17.49 -12.64
N SER A 354 11.54 -16.98 -12.13
CA SER A 354 10.62 -16.13 -12.89
C SER A 354 11.21 -14.75 -13.15
N TYR A 355 11.83 -14.13 -12.14
CA TYR A 355 12.51 -12.84 -12.31
C TYR A 355 13.74 -12.92 -13.24
N GLU A 356 14.50 -14.01 -13.20
CA GLU A 356 15.63 -14.24 -14.11
C GLU A 356 15.18 -14.34 -15.57
N ARG A 357 14.07 -15.06 -15.85
CA ARG A 357 13.47 -15.08 -17.19
C ARG A 357 13.01 -13.71 -17.65
N SER A 358 12.37 -12.95 -16.76
CA SER A 358 11.99 -11.56 -17.04
C SER A 358 13.20 -10.69 -17.37
N LEU A 359 14.28 -10.82 -16.58
CA LEU A 359 15.53 -10.09 -16.77
C LEU A 359 16.21 -10.44 -18.09
N GLU A 360 16.27 -11.72 -18.47
CA GLU A 360 16.85 -12.18 -19.74
C GLU A 360 16.16 -11.52 -20.94
N ILE A 361 14.83 -11.47 -20.92
CA ILE A 361 14.05 -10.82 -21.97
C ILE A 361 14.27 -9.30 -21.96
N ARG A 362 14.25 -8.66 -20.79
CA ARG A 362 14.47 -7.21 -20.61
C ARG A 362 15.90 -6.76 -20.89
N LYS A 363 16.87 -7.66 -21.01
CA LYS A 363 18.22 -7.32 -21.50
C LYS A 363 18.26 -7.14 -23.02
N ILE A 364 17.30 -7.73 -23.74
CA ILE A 364 17.25 -7.78 -25.20
C ILE A 364 16.22 -6.79 -25.76
N ALA A 365 15.13 -6.53 -25.03
CA ALA A 365 13.96 -5.81 -25.54
C ALA A 365 13.99 -4.25 -25.46
N PRO A 366 14.61 -3.59 -24.46
CA PRO A 366 14.68 -2.13 -24.36
C PRO A 366 16.13 -1.57 -24.46
N PRO A 367 16.33 -0.24 -24.59
CA PRO A 367 17.67 0.35 -24.50
C PRO A 367 18.32 0.00 -23.14
N PRO A 368 19.66 -0.12 -23.08
CA PRO A 368 20.41 -0.70 -21.95
C PRO A 368 20.19 -0.05 -20.56
N ASN A 369 19.46 1.05 -20.46
CA ASN A 369 19.16 1.78 -19.24
C ASN A 369 17.65 1.93 -18.94
N HIS A 370 16.78 1.05 -19.45
CA HIS A 370 15.34 1.16 -19.19
C HIS A 370 14.99 0.95 -17.70
N PRO A 371 14.04 1.73 -17.13
CA PRO A 371 13.61 1.57 -15.72
C PRO A 371 13.18 0.14 -15.36
N ASP A 372 12.55 -0.58 -16.29
CA ASP A 372 12.14 -1.98 -16.08
C ASP A 372 13.32 -2.93 -15.83
N LEU A 373 14.47 -2.66 -16.45
CA LEU A 373 15.69 -3.43 -16.21
C LEU A 373 16.16 -3.24 -14.77
N ALA A 374 16.12 -2.00 -14.28
CA ALA A 374 16.44 -1.70 -12.88
C ALA A 374 15.45 -2.36 -11.91
N SER A 375 14.15 -2.41 -12.26
CA SER A 375 13.13 -3.09 -11.46
C SER A 375 13.35 -4.60 -11.40
N SER A 376 13.76 -5.25 -12.49
CA SER A 376 14.12 -6.67 -12.47
C SER A 376 15.32 -6.96 -11.55
N TYR A 377 16.38 -6.16 -11.64
CA TYR A 377 17.52 -6.29 -10.73
C TYR A 377 17.14 -6.04 -9.27
N ASN A 378 16.26 -5.07 -9.01
CA ASN A 378 15.75 -4.80 -7.68
C ASN A 378 14.96 -5.99 -7.10
N ASN A 379 14.10 -6.60 -7.90
CA ASN A 379 13.28 -7.74 -7.47
C ASN A 379 14.15 -8.98 -7.20
N ILE A 380 15.15 -9.25 -8.05
CA ILE A 380 16.15 -10.30 -7.82
C ILE A 380 16.93 -10.04 -6.54
N GLY A 381 17.35 -8.78 -6.31
CA GLY A 381 18.00 -8.36 -5.07
C GLY A 381 17.13 -8.64 -3.85
N SER A 382 15.83 -8.32 -3.93
CA SER A 382 14.84 -8.59 -2.88
C SER A 382 14.69 -10.07 -2.57
N VAL A 383 14.59 -10.92 -3.59
CA VAL A 383 14.49 -12.37 -3.36
C VAL A 383 15.78 -12.91 -2.74
N TYR A 384 16.95 -12.47 -3.22
CA TYR A 384 18.22 -12.89 -2.58
C TYR A 384 18.32 -12.42 -1.14
N TYR A 385 17.83 -11.23 -0.84
CA TYR A 385 17.76 -10.71 0.52
C TYR A 385 16.82 -11.55 1.40
N ASN A 386 15.61 -11.83 0.94
CA ASN A 386 14.64 -12.69 1.64
C ASN A 386 15.16 -14.13 1.86
N MET A 387 16.08 -14.58 1.00
CA MET A 387 16.80 -15.85 1.15
C MET A 387 18.00 -15.79 2.10
N GLY A 388 18.31 -14.63 2.69
CA GLY A 388 19.50 -14.41 3.52
C GLY A 388 20.83 -14.41 2.73
N LYS A 389 20.79 -14.30 1.40
CA LYS A 389 21.97 -14.33 0.52
C LYS A 389 22.46 -12.91 0.23
N TYR A 390 22.87 -12.20 1.27
CA TYR A 390 23.21 -10.77 1.19
C TYR A 390 24.34 -10.47 0.19
N SER A 391 25.31 -11.36 0.02
CA SER A 391 26.40 -11.24 -0.96
C SER A 391 25.94 -11.29 -2.43
N LYS A 392 24.75 -11.83 -2.70
CA LYS A 392 24.12 -11.84 -4.04
C LYS A 392 23.09 -10.72 -4.19
N ALA A 393 22.44 -10.33 -3.10
CA ALA A 393 21.45 -9.25 -3.08
C ALA A 393 22.10 -7.89 -3.39
N LEU A 394 23.19 -7.55 -2.72
CA LEU A 394 23.83 -6.24 -2.83
C LEU A 394 24.26 -5.89 -4.27
N PRO A 395 24.97 -6.75 -5.02
CA PRO A 395 25.30 -6.45 -6.42
C PRO A 395 24.08 -6.23 -7.33
N SER A 396 22.97 -6.91 -7.05
CA SER A 396 21.72 -6.74 -7.80
C SER A 396 21.10 -5.36 -7.51
N TYR A 397 21.07 -4.95 -6.24
CA TYR A 397 20.62 -3.61 -5.87
C TYR A 397 21.54 -2.50 -6.38
N GLU A 398 22.86 -2.69 -6.33
CA GLU A 398 23.84 -1.76 -6.88
C GLU A 398 23.64 -1.59 -8.39
N ARG A 399 23.41 -2.68 -9.13
CA ARG A 399 23.12 -2.62 -10.56
C ARG A 399 21.81 -1.89 -10.87
N SER A 400 20.77 -2.12 -10.07
CA SER A 400 19.51 -1.36 -10.14
C SER A 400 19.74 0.14 -9.91
N LEU A 401 20.54 0.50 -8.89
CA LEU A 401 20.92 1.87 -8.58
C LEU A 401 21.69 2.52 -9.74
N GLU A 402 22.68 1.85 -10.32
CA GLU A 402 23.45 2.35 -11.47
C GLU A 402 22.55 2.73 -12.65
N ILE A 403 21.62 1.85 -13.02
CA ILE A 403 20.68 2.11 -14.11
C ILE A 403 19.78 3.31 -13.77
N ARG A 404 19.24 3.36 -12.55
CA ARG A 404 18.38 4.46 -12.05
C ARG A 404 19.11 5.77 -11.80
N LYS A 405 20.45 5.80 -11.80
CA LYS A 405 21.22 7.06 -11.82
C LYS A 405 21.29 7.69 -13.20
N ILE A 406 21.14 6.88 -14.26
CA ILE A 406 21.30 7.31 -15.66
C ILE A 406 19.95 7.63 -16.31
N ALA A 407 18.90 6.87 -15.98
CA ALA A 407 17.62 6.92 -16.69
C ALA A 407 16.63 8.03 -16.27
N PRO A 408 16.47 8.38 -14.99
CA PRO A 408 15.54 9.41 -14.52
C PRO A 408 16.22 10.78 -14.23
N PRO A 409 15.46 11.87 -14.03
CA PRO A 409 16.00 13.08 -13.40
C PRO A 409 16.60 12.74 -12.02
N PRO A 410 17.63 13.47 -11.55
CA PRO A 410 18.34 13.16 -10.29
C PRO A 410 17.45 13.04 -9.04
N ASN A 411 16.22 13.54 -9.10
CA ASN A 411 15.28 13.57 -7.98
C ASN A 411 14.13 12.54 -8.13
N HIS A 412 14.31 11.47 -8.88
CA HIS A 412 13.23 10.50 -9.09
C HIS A 412 12.99 9.59 -7.86
N PRO A 413 11.74 9.34 -7.44
CA PRO A 413 11.40 8.45 -6.32
C PRO A 413 12.04 7.06 -6.40
N ASP A 414 12.13 6.46 -7.59
CA ASP A 414 12.79 5.15 -7.78
C ASP A 414 14.27 5.16 -7.40
N LEU A 415 14.96 6.30 -7.57
CA LEU A 415 16.35 6.45 -7.14
C LEU A 415 16.44 6.44 -5.61
N ALA A 416 15.53 7.15 -4.94
CA ALA A 416 15.42 7.11 -3.50
C ALA A 416 15.09 5.69 -2.99
N GLN A 417 14.26 4.94 -3.71
CA GLN A 417 13.94 3.56 -3.36
C GLN A 417 15.17 2.64 -3.48
N SER A 418 15.99 2.81 -4.52
CA SER A 418 17.24 2.04 -4.65
C SER A 418 18.20 2.31 -3.49
N TYR A 419 18.40 3.58 -3.13
CA TYR A 419 19.20 3.95 -1.95
C TYR A 419 18.61 3.38 -0.66
N ASN A 420 17.29 3.38 -0.52
CA ASN A 420 16.62 2.78 0.62
C ASN A 420 16.91 1.27 0.74
N ASN A 421 16.78 0.52 -0.36
CA ASN A 421 17.01 -0.92 -0.36
C ASN A 421 18.47 -1.28 -0.07
N ILE A 422 19.43 -0.49 -0.58
CA ILE A 422 20.85 -0.62 -0.24
C ILE A 422 21.08 -0.27 1.24
N GLY A 423 20.39 0.73 1.77
CA GLY A 423 20.40 1.07 3.20
C GLY A 423 19.96 -0.09 4.08
N VAL A 424 18.89 -0.80 3.68
CA VAL A 424 18.44 -2.04 4.36
C VAL A 424 19.53 -3.09 4.33
N MET A 425 20.18 -3.31 3.17
CA MET A 425 21.26 -4.30 3.05
C MET A 425 22.42 -4.00 3.99
N TYR A 426 22.91 -2.78 3.99
CA TYR A 426 24.03 -2.42 4.86
C TYR A 426 23.63 -2.48 6.33
N ASN A 427 22.40 -2.12 6.69
CA ASN A 427 21.92 -2.26 8.06
C ASN A 427 21.96 -3.73 8.51
N ASP A 428 21.48 -4.64 7.68
CA ASP A 428 21.38 -6.06 8.02
C ASP A 428 22.71 -6.82 7.92
N MET A 429 23.67 -6.26 7.16
CA MET A 429 25.08 -6.69 7.20
C MET A 429 25.84 -6.13 8.42
N GLY A 430 25.24 -5.24 9.22
CA GLY A 430 25.88 -4.56 10.35
C GLY A 430 26.81 -3.40 9.95
N GLU A 431 26.77 -2.95 8.69
CA GLU A 431 27.54 -1.81 8.18
C GLU A 431 26.77 -0.48 8.38
N TYR A 432 26.44 -0.16 9.63
CA TYR A 432 25.51 0.92 9.99
C TYR A 432 25.87 2.30 9.41
N SER A 433 27.15 2.65 9.32
CA SER A 433 27.57 3.93 8.71
C SER A 433 27.22 4.03 7.22
N LYS A 434 27.33 2.92 6.47
CA LYS A 434 26.94 2.89 5.05
C LYS A 434 25.42 2.86 4.89
N ALA A 435 24.73 2.21 5.84
CA ALA A 435 23.27 2.23 5.90
C ALA A 435 22.72 3.64 6.09
N LEU A 436 23.23 4.38 7.10
CA LEU A 436 22.88 5.79 7.33
C LEU A 436 23.14 6.64 6.09
N SER A 437 24.34 6.55 5.50
CA SER A 437 24.66 7.31 4.29
C SER A 437 23.66 7.04 3.15
N SER A 438 23.28 5.77 2.93
CA SER A 438 22.32 5.40 1.90
C SER A 438 20.91 5.92 2.21
N TYR A 439 20.44 5.80 3.46
CA TYR A 439 19.14 6.32 3.86
C TYR A 439 19.06 7.85 3.83
N GLU A 440 20.15 8.55 4.18
CA GLU A 440 20.25 10.01 4.08
C GLU A 440 20.16 10.47 2.61
N GLN A 441 20.85 9.79 1.69
CA GLN A 441 20.72 10.05 0.25
C GLN A 441 19.27 9.84 -0.24
N SER A 442 18.62 8.76 0.21
CA SER A 442 17.19 8.51 -0.08
C SER A 442 16.29 9.64 0.46
N LEU A 443 16.54 10.09 1.69
CA LEU A 443 15.79 11.17 2.33
C LEU A 443 15.96 12.51 1.58
N GLU A 444 17.18 12.87 1.20
CA GLU A 444 17.44 14.12 0.47
C GLU A 444 16.76 14.14 -0.89
N ILE A 445 16.81 13.03 -1.65
CA ILE A 445 16.07 12.90 -2.91
C ILE A 445 14.56 13.08 -2.67
N ARG A 446 14.00 12.42 -1.65
CA ARG A 446 12.58 12.52 -1.31
C ARG A 446 12.18 13.92 -0.88
N LYS A 447 13.01 14.65 -0.13
CA LYS A 447 12.73 16.04 0.29
C LYS A 447 12.63 16.99 -0.91
N ILE A 448 13.43 16.77 -1.94
CA ILE A 448 13.39 17.58 -3.17
C ILE A 448 12.19 17.18 -4.04
N ALA A 449 11.89 15.89 -4.11
CA ALA A 449 10.89 15.34 -5.02
C ALA A 449 9.44 15.42 -4.51
N LEU A 450 9.24 15.48 -3.20
CA LEU A 450 7.94 15.29 -2.56
C LEU A 450 7.56 16.46 -1.64
N PRO A 451 6.25 16.69 -1.39
CA PRO A 451 5.79 17.66 -0.40
C PRO A 451 6.35 17.38 1.01
N PRO A 452 6.53 18.40 1.87
CA PRO A 452 7.17 18.25 3.19
C PRO A 452 6.56 17.22 4.14
N ASN A 453 5.28 16.90 3.96
CA ASN A 453 4.55 15.92 4.78
C ASN A 453 4.21 14.64 3.99
N HIS A 454 4.92 14.32 2.91
CA HIS A 454 4.65 13.08 2.17
C HIS A 454 5.01 11.83 3.03
N PRO A 455 4.19 10.77 3.05
CA PRO A 455 4.45 9.55 3.84
C PRO A 455 5.82 8.90 3.60
N ASP A 456 6.35 8.95 2.38
CA ASP A 456 7.69 8.43 2.06
C ASP A 456 8.82 9.11 2.85
N LEU A 457 8.66 10.38 3.22
CA LEU A 457 9.62 11.07 4.11
C LEU A 457 9.59 10.43 5.50
N ALA A 458 8.39 10.11 6.01
CA ALA A 458 8.24 9.40 7.28
C ALA A 458 8.88 8.01 7.23
N THR A 459 8.79 7.31 6.10
CA THR A 459 9.48 6.03 5.90
C THR A 459 11.00 6.18 5.94
N SER A 460 11.56 7.23 5.32
CA SER A 460 13.00 7.52 5.43
C SER A 460 13.44 7.79 6.86
N TYR A 461 12.72 8.65 7.59
CA TYR A 461 13.03 8.91 9.02
C TYR A 461 12.91 7.65 9.87
N ASN A 462 11.91 6.80 9.59
CA ASN A 462 11.76 5.53 10.27
C ASN A 462 12.97 4.61 10.05
N ASN A 463 13.47 4.50 8.82
CA ASN A 463 14.59 3.63 8.52
C ASN A 463 15.90 4.14 9.15
N ILE A 464 16.13 5.46 9.15
CA ILE A 464 17.24 6.09 9.87
C ILE A 464 17.13 5.82 11.39
N GLY A 465 15.93 5.98 11.95
CA GLY A 465 15.66 5.66 13.36
C GLY A 465 15.98 4.20 13.69
N GLY A 466 15.65 3.26 12.80
CA GLY A 466 16.00 1.85 12.93
C GLY A 466 17.51 1.59 12.95
N VAL A 467 18.29 2.32 12.13
CA VAL A 467 19.77 2.18 12.18
C VAL A 467 20.33 2.72 13.49
N TYR A 468 19.86 3.89 13.96
CA TYR A 468 20.28 4.41 15.26
C TYR A 468 19.89 3.49 16.41
N HIS A 469 18.75 2.81 16.30
CA HIS A 469 18.31 1.80 17.27
C HIS A 469 19.29 0.63 17.31
N ASN A 470 19.68 0.08 16.15
CA ASN A 470 20.69 -0.98 16.06
C ASN A 470 22.08 -0.56 16.57
N MET A 471 22.39 0.74 16.55
CA MET A 471 23.62 1.31 17.13
C MET A 471 23.52 1.58 18.65
N GLY A 472 22.32 1.50 19.25
CA GLY A 472 22.08 1.87 20.66
C GLY A 472 22.01 3.38 20.92
N GLU A 473 21.85 4.20 19.89
CA GLU A 473 21.84 5.67 19.96
C GLU A 473 20.42 6.22 20.22
N TYR A 474 19.82 5.84 21.35
CA TYR A 474 18.39 6.02 21.66
C TYR A 474 17.86 7.45 21.51
N SER A 475 18.65 8.48 21.81
CA SER A 475 18.23 9.89 21.66
C SER A 475 17.93 10.27 20.20
N LYS A 476 18.70 9.74 19.25
CA LYS A 476 18.49 9.96 17.81
C LYS A 476 17.33 9.14 17.26
N VAL A 477 17.04 7.99 17.89
CA VAL A 477 15.88 7.17 17.56
C VAL A 477 14.58 7.93 17.85
N PHE A 478 14.44 8.49 19.06
CA PHE A 478 13.25 9.26 19.45
C PHE A 478 12.98 10.39 18.46
N SER A 479 13.99 11.21 18.17
CA SER A 479 13.86 12.31 17.20
C SER A 479 13.39 11.83 15.82
N SER A 480 13.94 10.73 15.32
CA SER A 480 13.61 10.18 14.01
C SER A 480 12.18 9.58 13.97
N TYR A 481 11.80 8.80 14.97
CA TYR A 481 10.47 8.19 15.05
C TYR A 481 9.37 9.21 15.35
N GLU A 482 9.63 10.22 16.19
CA GLU A 482 8.69 11.32 16.42
C GLU A 482 8.43 12.12 15.14
N ARG A 483 9.49 12.42 14.38
CA ARG A 483 9.35 13.11 13.09
C ARG A 483 8.56 12.28 12.08
N SER A 484 8.81 10.97 12.02
CA SER A 484 8.04 10.04 11.19
C SER A 484 6.55 10.02 11.58
N LEU A 485 6.26 9.95 12.89
CA LEU A 485 4.90 9.95 13.42
C LEU A 485 4.18 11.26 13.12
N GLU A 486 4.83 12.41 13.28
CA GLU A 486 4.27 13.73 13.00
C GLU A 486 3.84 13.85 11.53
N ILE A 487 4.72 13.49 10.60
CA ILE A 487 4.43 13.49 9.16
C ILE A 487 3.22 12.61 8.85
N ARG A 488 3.19 11.37 9.37
CA ARG A 488 2.08 10.43 9.12
C ARG A 488 0.77 10.88 9.75
N LYS A 489 0.78 11.53 10.92
CA LYS A 489 -0.43 12.11 11.53
C LYS A 489 -1.05 13.21 10.67
N ILE A 490 -0.22 14.00 9.99
CA ILE A 490 -0.68 15.08 9.11
C ILE A 490 -1.16 14.50 7.77
N ALA A 491 -0.44 13.52 7.23
CA ALA A 491 -0.61 13.05 5.87
C ALA A 491 -1.69 11.97 5.70
N LEU A 492 -1.97 11.20 6.75
CA LEU A 492 -2.77 9.97 6.64
C LEU A 492 -4.02 10.01 7.51
N PRO A 493 -5.09 9.28 7.11
CA PRO A 493 -6.24 9.05 7.97
C PRO A 493 -5.85 8.44 9.32
N SER A 494 -6.61 8.74 10.37
CA SER A 494 -6.32 8.26 11.74
C SER A 494 -6.35 6.74 11.90
N ASN A 495 -6.98 6.01 10.97
CA ASN A 495 -7.05 4.55 10.93
C ASN A 495 -6.04 3.93 9.94
N HIS A 496 -5.11 4.70 9.38
CA HIS A 496 -4.18 4.20 8.37
C HIS A 496 -3.12 3.26 8.99
N PRO A 497 -2.80 2.10 8.36
CA PRO A 497 -1.82 1.13 8.88
C PRO A 497 -0.42 1.72 9.14
N ASP A 498 0.08 2.60 8.27
CA ASP A 498 1.38 3.26 8.49
C ASP A 498 1.45 4.09 9.79
N LEU A 499 0.32 4.67 10.22
CA LEU A 499 0.25 5.37 11.49
C LEU A 499 0.37 4.37 12.66
N ALA A 500 -0.25 3.21 12.55
CA ALA A 500 -0.07 2.11 13.49
C ALA A 500 1.39 1.63 13.53
N GLN A 501 2.08 1.59 12.38
CA GLN A 501 3.49 1.21 12.33
C GLN A 501 4.38 2.20 13.09
N SER A 502 4.11 3.51 13.00
CA SER A 502 4.86 4.51 13.79
C SER A 502 4.67 4.33 15.29
N TYR A 503 3.44 4.08 15.75
CA TYR A 503 3.19 3.79 17.16
C TYR A 503 3.87 2.49 17.60
N ASN A 504 3.85 1.46 16.75
CA ASN A 504 4.53 0.20 17.00
C ASN A 504 6.04 0.42 17.24
N ASN A 505 6.70 1.21 16.39
CA ASN A 505 8.14 1.42 16.50
C ASN A 505 8.54 2.23 17.75
N ILE A 506 7.69 3.18 18.17
CA ILE A 506 7.85 3.84 19.47
C ILE A 506 7.63 2.85 20.63
N GLY A 507 6.67 1.94 20.50
CA GLY A 507 6.45 0.84 21.45
C GLY A 507 7.68 -0.06 21.62
N VAL A 508 8.36 -0.39 20.51
CA VAL A 508 9.63 -1.14 20.54
C VAL A 508 10.65 -0.40 21.40
N MET A 509 10.76 0.92 21.25
CA MET A 509 11.72 1.70 22.03
C MET A 509 11.47 1.64 23.53
N TYR A 510 10.22 1.84 23.95
CA TYR A 510 9.90 1.76 25.37
C TYR A 510 10.07 0.34 25.92
N ASN A 511 9.84 -0.70 25.11
CA ASN A 511 10.10 -2.08 25.51
C ASN A 511 11.61 -2.30 25.77
N ASP A 512 12.47 -1.79 24.89
CA ASP A 512 13.92 -1.98 25.02
C ASP A 512 14.53 -1.18 26.16
N LEU A 513 13.91 -0.05 26.52
CA LEU A 513 14.24 0.72 27.73
C LEU A 513 13.69 0.09 29.02
N GLY A 514 12.92 -1.00 28.95
CA GLY A 514 12.28 -1.64 30.10
C GLY A 514 11.04 -0.89 30.63
N GLU A 515 10.57 0.13 29.91
CA GLU A 515 9.36 0.90 30.26
C GLU A 515 8.10 0.20 29.72
N TYR A 516 7.86 -1.02 30.18
CA TYR A 516 6.86 -1.94 29.62
C TYR A 516 5.43 -1.38 29.58
N SER A 517 5.01 -0.64 30.60
CA SER A 517 3.66 -0.03 30.62
C SER A 517 3.47 0.99 29.51
N LYS A 518 4.51 1.79 29.19
CA LYS A 518 4.45 2.72 28.05
C LYS A 518 4.45 1.96 26.74
N ALA A 519 5.30 0.94 26.61
CA ALA A 519 5.34 0.08 25.43
C ALA A 519 3.96 -0.53 25.12
N LEU A 520 3.29 -1.11 26.12
CA LEU A 520 1.94 -1.64 25.98
C LEU A 520 0.96 -0.58 25.49
N SER A 521 0.96 0.63 26.07
CA SER A 521 0.05 1.70 25.62
C SER A 521 0.22 2.06 24.14
N TRP A 522 1.46 2.07 23.65
CA TRP A 522 1.76 2.37 22.24
C TRP A 522 1.39 1.22 21.32
N TYR A 523 1.65 -0.03 21.73
CA TYR A 523 1.26 -1.20 20.97
C TYR A 523 -0.26 -1.40 20.92
N GLU A 524 -0.98 -1.12 22.02
CA GLU A 524 -2.44 -1.17 22.07
C GLU A 524 -3.05 -0.12 21.13
N ARG A 525 -2.51 1.10 21.10
CA ARG A 525 -2.93 2.14 20.15
C ARG A 525 -2.67 1.72 18.69
N SER A 526 -1.52 1.11 18.43
CA SER A 526 -1.20 0.54 17.11
C SER A 526 -2.21 -0.55 16.71
N LEU A 527 -2.51 -1.47 17.63
CA LEU A 527 -3.46 -2.56 17.43
C LEU A 527 -4.88 -2.04 17.17
N GLU A 528 -5.33 -1.01 17.89
CA GLU A 528 -6.65 -0.41 17.71
C GLU A 528 -6.81 0.17 16.30
N ILE A 529 -5.81 0.93 15.83
CA ILE A 529 -5.79 1.48 14.47
C ILE A 529 -5.87 0.35 13.43
N ARG A 530 -5.07 -0.71 13.59
CA ARG A 530 -5.08 -1.87 12.69
C ARG A 530 -6.42 -2.61 12.69
N LYS A 531 -7.07 -2.77 13.86
CA LYS A 531 -8.39 -3.41 13.96
C LYS A 531 -9.48 -2.64 13.22
N ILE A 532 -9.37 -1.32 13.17
CA ILE A 532 -10.32 -0.46 12.46
C ILE A 532 -10.01 -0.42 10.96
N GLY A 533 -8.73 -0.39 10.58
CA GLY A 533 -8.30 -0.18 9.20
C GLY A 533 -8.07 -1.44 8.36
N LEU A 534 -8.01 -2.63 8.97
CA LEU A 534 -7.61 -3.87 8.30
C LEU A 534 -8.62 -5.02 8.54
N PRO A 535 -8.73 -5.98 7.61
CA PRO A 535 -9.46 -7.23 7.82
C PRO A 535 -8.98 -7.97 9.08
N SER A 536 -9.88 -8.71 9.74
CA SER A 536 -9.58 -9.41 11.00
C SER A 536 -8.49 -10.47 10.90
N ASN A 537 -8.22 -10.97 9.69
CA ASN A 537 -7.17 -11.93 9.39
C ASN A 537 -5.90 -11.28 8.83
N HIS A 538 -5.75 -9.95 8.85
CA HIS A 538 -4.57 -9.31 8.27
C HIS A 538 -3.29 -9.61 9.08
N PRO A 539 -2.15 -9.96 8.44
CA PRO A 539 -0.89 -10.29 9.13
C PRO A 539 -0.39 -9.21 10.11
N ASP A 540 -0.59 -7.92 9.83
CA ASP A 540 -0.25 -6.82 10.73
C ASP A 540 -0.91 -6.90 12.11
N LEU A 541 -2.13 -7.46 12.20
CA LEU A 541 -2.78 -7.71 13.49
C LEU A 541 -1.99 -8.77 14.28
N ALA A 542 -1.51 -9.81 13.60
CA ALA A 542 -0.66 -10.82 14.21
C ALA A 542 0.65 -10.22 14.73
N SER A 543 1.26 -9.29 13.98
CA SER A 543 2.47 -8.58 14.40
C SER A 543 2.23 -7.73 15.64
N SER A 544 1.09 -7.03 15.74
CA SER A 544 0.70 -6.31 16.97
C SER A 544 0.55 -7.24 18.18
N TYR A 545 -0.15 -8.36 18.03
CA TYR A 545 -0.29 -9.34 19.11
C TYR A 545 1.05 -9.96 19.51
N ASN A 546 1.92 -10.21 18.53
CA ASN A 546 3.27 -10.71 18.79
C ASN A 546 4.08 -9.72 19.65
N ASN A 547 4.04 -8.42 19.33
CA ASN A 547 4.81 -7.43 20.07
C ASN A 547 4.26 -7.21 21.49
N ILE A 548 2.93 -7.21 21.66
CA ILE A 548 2.29 -7.21 22.99
C ILE A 548 2.70 -8.46 23.78
N GLY A 549 2.70 -9.64 23.14
CA GLY A 549 3.18 -10.89 23.75
C GLY A 549 4.63 -10.80 24.20
N GLY A 550 5.49 -10.15 23.41
CA GLY A 550 6.89 -9.88 23.76
C GLY A 550 7.05 -9.00 24.99
N VAL A 551 6.22 -7.96 25.13
CA VAL A 551 6.26 -7.13 26.35
C VAL A 551 5.85 -7.94 27.58
N TYR A 552 4.75 -8.71 27.50
CA TYR A 552 4.36 -9.58 28.62
C TYR A 552 5.40 -10.65 28.94
N HIS A 553 6.07 -11.20 27.93
CA HIS A 553 7.16 -12.16 28.11
C HIS A 553 8.32 -11.53 28.87
N ASN A 554 8.72 -10.31 28.50
CA ASN A 554 9.77 -9.54 29.19
C ASN A 554 9.39 -9.17 30.63
N MET A 555 8.11 -8.94 30.90
CA MET A 555 7.58 -8.72 32.26
C MET A 555 7.51 -9.99 33.11
N GLY A 556 7.72 -11.18 32.54
CA GLY A 556 7.50 -12.46 33.20
C GLY A 556 6.02 -12.87 33.32
N GLU A 557 5.11 -12.14 32.67
CA GLU A 557 3.68 -12.44 32.63
C GLU A 557 3.36 -13.50 31.56
N TYR A 558 3.92 -14.70 31.75
CA TYR A 558 3.95 -15.75 30.72
C TYR A 558 2.57 -16.19 30.21
N SER A 559 1.54 -16.22 31.06
CA SER A 559 0.18 -16.56 30.62
C SER A 559 -0.40 -15.53 29.64
N LYS A 560 -0.16 -14.24 29.85
CA LYS A 560 -0.60 -13.18 28.93
C LYS A 560 0.24 -13.17 27.65
N ALA A 561 1.53 -13.49 27.76
CA ALA A 561 2.41 -13.66 26.62
C ALA A 561 1.92 -14.80 25.71
N LEU A 562 1.66 -15.99 26.27
CA LEU A 562 1.11 -17.14 25.53
C LEU A 562 -0.21 -16.78 24.84
N SER A 563 -1.18 -16.20 25.57
CA SER A 563 -2.46 -15.80 24.98
C SER A 563 -2.30 -14.84 23.79
N SER A 564 -1.37 -13.89 23.89
CA SER A 564 -1.08 -12.94 22.81
C SER A 564 -0.40 -13.61 21.62
N TYR A 565 0.59 -14.46 21.86
CA TYR A 565 1.28 -15.21 20.79
C TYR A 565 0.39 -16.23 20.10
N GLU A 566 -0.51 -16.90 20.83
CA GLU A 566 -1.49 -17.83 20.27
C GLU A 566 -2.48 -17.10 19.35
N ARG A 567 -2.96 -15.92 19.76
CA ARG A 567 -3.80 -15.09 18.89
C ARG A 567 -3.05 -14.61 17.64
N SER A 568 -1.77 -14.28 17.77
CA SER A 568 -0.90 -13.99 16.62
C SER A 568 -0.80 -15.18 15.66
N LEU A 569 -0.58 -16.39 16.20
CA LEU A 569 -0.50 -17.63 15.43
C LEU A 569 -1.81 -17.95 14.71
N GLU A 570 -2.97 -17.77 15.37
CA GLU A 570 -4.28 -18.00 14.78
C GLU A 570 -4.53 -17.12 13.55
N VAL A 571 -4.26 -15.80 13.68
CA VAL A 571 -4.38 -14.87 12.55
C VAL A 571 -3.46 -15.30 11.40
N ARG A 572 -2.20 -15.64 11.68
CA ARG A 572 -1.24 -16.09 10.64
C ARG A 572 -1.65 -17.40 9.98
N LYS A 573 -2.24 -18.36 10.70
CA LYS A 573 -2.72 -19.63 10.12
C LYS A 573 -3.85 -19.43 9.12
N ILE A 574 -4.68 -18.40 9.31
CA ILE A 574 -5.75 -18.05 8.38
C ILE A 574 -5.19 -17.28 7.18
N ALA A 575 -4.22 -16.40 7.42
CA ALA A 575 -3.73 -15.44 6.43
C ALA A 575 -2.65 -16.01 5.48
N LEU A 576 -1.89 -17.02 5.92
CA LEU A 576 -0.65 -17.44 5.27
C LEU A 576 -0.65 -18.94 4.94
N PRO A 577 0.14 -19.36 3.93
CA PRO A 577 0.34 -20.78 3.64
C PRO A 577 0.90 -21.56 4.85
N PRO A 578 0.60 -22.88 4.99
CA PRO A 578 0.96 -23.67 6.18
C PRO A 578 2.45 -23.72 6.54
N ASN A 579 3.34 -23.49 5.56
CA ASN A 579 4.79 -23.49 5.73
C ASN A 579 5.39 -22.09 5.62
N HIS A 580 4.60 -21.02 5.75
CA HIS A 580 5.14 -19.66 5.68
C HIS A 580 6.10 -19.38 6.87
N PRO A 581 7.26 -18.73 6.66
CA PRO A 581 8.23 -18.44 7.72
C PRO A 581 7.66 -17.73 8.97
N ASP A 582 6.65 -16.88 8.80
CA ASP A 582 5.99 -16.19 9.93
C ASP A 582 5.26 -17.13 10.91
N LEU A 583 4.80 -18.29 10.45
CA LEU A 583 4.27 -19.32 11.34
C LEU A 583 5.38 -19.87 12.24
N ALA A 584 6.59 -20.06 11.68
CA ALA A 584 7.75 -20.48 12.46
C ALA A 584 8.16 -19.43 13.50
N ASN A 585 8.02 -18.14 13.20
CA ASN A 585 8.28 -17.06 14.15
C ASN A 585 7.31 -17.12 15.35
N SER A 586 6.02 -17.39 15.10
CA SER A 586 5.04 -17.57 16.19
C SER A 586 5.36 -18.78 17.08
N TYR A 587 5.66 -19.94 16.49
CA TYR A 587 6.06 -21.12 17.27
C TYR A 587 7.36 -20.91 18.06
N ASN A 588 8.31 -20.17 17.47
CA ASN A 588 9.56 -19.82 18.15
C ASN A 588 9.28 -18.99 19.42
N ASN A 589 8.41 -17.98 19.32
CA ASN A 589 8.11 -17.11 20.46
C ASN A 589 7.34 -17.85 21.57
N ILE A 590 6.40 -18.72 21.19
CA ILE A 590 5.71 -19.63 22.13
C ILE A 590 6.73 -20.55 22.83
N GLY A 591 7.67 -21.12 22.07
CA GLY A 591 8.76 -21.92 22.61
C GLY A 591 9.63 -21.16 23.61
N GLY A 592 9.91 -19.88 23.35
CA GLY A 592 10.63 -18.99 24.26
C GLY A 592 9.89 -18.72 25.58
N VAL A 593 8.56 -18.64 25.54
CA VAL A 593 7.78 -18.51 26.78
C VAL A 593 7.85 -19.80 27.60
N TYR A 594 7.64 -20.96 26.97
CA TYR A 594 7.75 -22.25 27.67
C TYR A 594 9.16 -22.51 28.22
N HIS A 595 10.20 -22.12 27.49
CA HIS A 595 11.59 -22.24 27.94
C HIS A 595 11.83 -21.45 29.22
N ASN A 596 11.36 -20.20 29.29
CA ASN A 596 11.49 -19.36 30.49
C ASN A 596 10.60 -19.84 31.65
N MET A 597 9.51 -20.57 31.37
CA MET A 597 8.72 -21.25 32.40
C MET A 597 9.38 -22.54 32.94
N GLY A 598 10.49 -23.00 32.35
CA GLY A 598 11.10 -24.30 32.66
C GLY A 598 10.37 -25.50 32.06
N GLU A 599 9.38 -25.27 31.20
CA GLU A 599 8.57 -26.29 30.52
C GLU A 599 9.29 -26.81 29.27
N TYR A 600 10.49 -27.38 29.47
CA TYR A 600 11.44 -27.67 28.40
C TYR A 600 10.89 -28.58 27.29
N SER A 601 10.05 -29.58 27.62
CA SER A 601 9.43 -30.45 26.60
C SER A 601 8.50 -29.68 25.66
N LYS A 602 7.72 -28.72 26.18
CA LYS A 602 6.83 -27.86 25.37
C LYS A 602 7.64 -26.86 24.56
N ALA A 603 8.73 -26.34 25.14
CA ALA A 603 9.66 -25.46 24.45
C ALA A 603 10.30 -26.18 23.24
N LEU A 604 10.86 -27.38 23.44
CA LEU A 604 11.44 -28.20 22.37
C LEU A 604 10.41 -28.49 21.28
N SER A 605 9.21 -28.95 21.63
CA SER A 605 8.14 -29.21 20.65
C SER A 605 7.80 -27.98 19.79
N SER A 606 7.71 -26.80 20.41
CA SER A 606 7.44 -25.55 19.71
C SER A 606 8.61 -25.12 18.82
N TYR A 607 9.85 -25.19 19.32
CA TYR A 607 11.04 -24.85 18.55
C TYR A 607 11.31 -25.82 17.40
N GLU A 608 11.05 -27.11 17.58
CA GLU A 608 11.17 -28.13 16.53
C GLU A 608 10.14 -27.90 15.42
N ARG A 609 8.89 -27.54 15.77
CA ARG A 609 7.88 -27.18 14.78
C ARG A 609 8.28 -25.93 13.99
N SER A 610 8.85 -24.93 14.67
CA SER A 610 9.43 -23.75 14.02
C SER A 610 10.57 -24.11 13.06
N LEU A 611 11.49 -24.98 13.51
CA LEU A 611 12.60 -25.47 12.70
C LEU A 611 12.14 -26.26 11.46
N GLU A 612 11.12 -27.10 11.60
CA GLU A 612 10.54 -27.88 10.49
C GLU A 612 9.99 -26.96 9.39
N ILE A 613 9.18 -25.96 9.76
CA ILE A 613 8.65 -24.97 8.81
C ILE A 613 9.79 -24.22 8.12
N ARG A 614 10.78 -23.74 8.88
CA ARG A 614 11.95 -23.03 8.33
C ARG A 614 12.77 -23.90 7.38
N LYS A 615 12.94 -25.20 7.66
CA LYS A 615 13.66 -26.13 6.77
C LYS A 615 12.97 -26.32 5.42
N ILE A 616 11.63 -26.24 5.41
CA ILE A 616 10.84 -26.34 4.18
C ILE A 616 10.87 -25.03 3.40
N ALA A 617 10.70 -23.90 4.09
CA ALA A 617 10.50 -22.60 3.47
C ALA A 617 11.80 -21.88 3.08
N LEU A 618 12.89 -22.12 3.81
CA LEU A 618 14.12 -21.34 3.71
C LEU A 618 15.29 -22.18 3.18
N PRO A 619 16.28 -21.57 2.52
CA PRO A 619 17.50 -22.25 2.13
C PRO A 619 18.25 -22.85 3.34
N PRO A 620 19.01 -23.95 3.18
CA PRO A 620 19.68 -24.64 4.29
C PRO A 620 20.62 -23.77 5.15
N ASN A 621 21.16 -22.70 4.58
CA ASN A 621 22.08 -21.77 5.25
C ASN A 621 21.39 -20.45 5.64
N HIS A 622 20.07 -20.42 5.76
CA HIS A 622 19.37 -19.19 6.15
C HIS A 622 19.64 -18.85 7.64
N PRO A 623 19.91 -17.58 8.01
CA PRO A 623 20.16 -17.17 9.39
C PRO A 623 19.09 -17.62 10.41
N ASP A 624 17.82 -17.64 10.02
CA ASP A 624 16.71 -18.12 10.87
C ASP A 624 16.83 -19.60 11.28
N LEU A 625 17.45 -20.46 10.45
CA LEU A 625 17.74 -21.83 10.83
C LEU A 625 18.77 -21.86 11.97
N ALA A 626 19.78 -20.99 11.90
CA ALA A 626 20.75 -20.84 12.99
C ALA A 626 20.09 -20.33 14.28
N ALA A 627 19.12 -19.42 14.18
CA ALA A 627 18.36 -18.96 15.35
C ALA A 627 17.56 -20.12 15.98
N SER A 628 16.89 -20.94 15.18
CA SER A 628 16.19 -22.14 15.67
C SER A 628 17.13 -23.11 16.38
N TYR A 629 18.28 -23.43 15.77
CA TYR A 629 19.26 -24.33 16.40
C TYR A 629 19.83 -23.75 17.69
N ASN A 630 20.15 -22.45 17.73
CA ASN A 630 20.56 -21.78 18.95
C ASN A 630 19.50 -21.89 20.07
N ASN A 631 18.23 -21.67 19.75
CA ASN A 631 17.17 -21.74 20.75
C ASN A 631 16.96 -23.15 21.30
N ILE A 632 17.02 -24.16 20.44
CA ILE A 632 17.00 -25.58 20.85
C ILE A 632 18.24 -25.89 21.72
N GLY A 633 19.42 -25.40 21.32
CA GLY A 633 20.66 -25.55 22.09
C GLY A 633 20.57 -24.92 23.48
N ASN A 634 19.94 -23.75 23.62
CA ASN A 634 19.69 -23.10 24.91
C ASN A 634 18.80 -23.96 25.83
N VAL A 635 17.81 -24.68 25.27
CA VAL A 635 16.96 -25.58 26.05
C VAL A 635 17.79 -26.76 26.58
N TYR A 636 18.55 -27.42 25.71
CA TYR A 636 19.43 -28.53 26.11
C TYR A 636 20.49 -28.09 27.13
N TYR A 637 21.10 -26.92 26.94
CA TYR A 637 22.06 -26.36 27.89
C TYR A 637 21.44 -26.18 29.28
N ASN A 638 20.23 -25.61 29.36
CA ASN A 638 19.53 -25.44 30.63
C ASN A 638 19.04 -26.75 31.25
N MET A 639 18.91 -27.82 30.46
CA MET A 639 18.66 -29.19 30.95
C MET A 639 19.94 -29.89 31.44
N GLY A 640 21.13 -29.30 31.20
CA GLY A 640 22.43 -29.94 31.48
C GLY A 640 22.89 -30.91 30.39
N GLU A 641 22.19 -30.99 29.27
CA GLU A 641 22.52 -31.83 28.11
C GLU A 641 23.55 -31.11 27.22
N TYR A 642 24.78 -30.97 27.74
CA TYR A 642 25.83 -30.14 27.13
C TYR A 642 26.28 -30.64 25.75
N SER A 643 26.29 -31.95 25.50
CA SER A 643 26.64 -32.54 24.20
C SER A 643 25.66 -32.13 23.09
N GLU A 644 24.37 -32.21 23.39
CA GLU A 644 23.27 -31.85 22.52
C GLU A 644 23.27 -30.34 22.27
N ALA A 645 23.45 -29.54 23.33
CA ALA A 645 23.59 -28.10 23.22
C ALA A 645 24.75 -27.69 22.29
N LEU A 646 25.92 -28.29 22.49
CA LEU A 646 27.11 -28.04 21.66
C LEU A 646 26.84 -28.36 20.18
N SER A 647 26.26 -29.53 19.91
CA SER A 647 25.90 -29.95 18.54
C SER A 647 24.98 -28.93 17.85
N ARG A 648 23.96 -28.42 18.57
CA ARG A 648 23.06 -27.40 18.01
C ARG A 648 23.74 -26.05 17.81
N TYR A 649 24.57 -25.60 18.75
CA TYR A 649 25.30 -24.34 18.59
C TYR A 649 26.33 -24.37 17.47
N GLU A 650 27.00 -25.51 17.25
CA GLU A 650 27.94 -25.69 16.15
C GLU A 650 27.24 -25.59 14.79
N LEU A 651 26.09 -26.27 14.61
CA LEU A 651 25.27 -26.14 13.41
C LEU A 651 24.82 -24.68 13.16
N ALA A 652 24.41 -23.98 14.22
CA ALA A 652 24.03 -22.57 14.12
C ALA A 652 25.22 -21.69 13.71
N LEU A 653 26.41 -21.94 14.25
CA LEU A 653 27.62 -21.22 13.91
C LEU A 653 28.03 -21.45 12.45
N GLU A 654 27.96 -22.69 11.95
CA GLU A 654 28.26 -23.04 10.56
C GLU A 654 27.36 -22.28 9.58
N ILE A 655 26.04 -22.29 9.84
CA ILE A 655 25.07 -21.56 9.02
C ILE A 655 25.40 -20.06 9.00
N LYS A 656 25.63 -19.44 10.17
CA LYS A 656 25.95 -18.00 10.25
C LYS A 656 27.26 -17.65 9.53
N LYS A 657 28.29 -18.50 9.61
CA LYS A 657 29.57 -18.28 8.91
C LYS A 657 29.40 -18.25 7.39
N ILE A 658 28.44 -19.01 6.85
CA ILE A 658 28.13 -19.03 5.42
C ILE A 658 27.27 -17.82 5.03
N ALA A 659 26.28 -17.49 5.85
CA ALA A 659 25.29 -16.46 5.53
C ALA A 659 25.78 -15.03 5.73
N LEU A 660 26.69 -14.81 6.68
CA LEU A 660 27.03 -13.48 7.18
C LEU A 660 28.51 -13.14 6.96
N PRO A 661 28.86 -11.84 6.89
CA PRO A 661 30.25 -11.42 6.82
C PRO A 661 31.09 -11.94 8.01
N PRO A 662 32.40 -12.21 7.84
CA PRO A 662 33.25 -12.80 8.90
C PRO A 662 33.31 -12.02 10.22
N ASN A 663 33.07 -10.70 10.19
CA ASN A 663 33.05 -9.84 11.38
C ASN A 663 31.61 -9.43 11.79
N HIS A 664 30.60 -10.17 11.34
CA HIS A 664 29.22 -9.85 11.67
C HIS A 664 28.95 -10.02 13.19
N PRO A 665 28.33 -9.04 13.87
CA PRO A 665 28.09 -9.09 15.31
C PRO A 665 27.36 -10.37 15.78
N SER A 666 26.45 -10.93 14.99
CA SER A 666 25.71 -12.14 15.38
C SER A 666 26.58 -13.41 15.52
N LEU A 667 27.78 -13.46 14.93
CA LEU A 667 28.72 -14.58 15.11
C LEU A 667 29.23 -14.65 16.55
N THR A 668 29.31 -13.50 17.24
CA THR A 668 29.77 -13.42 18.64
C THR A 668 28.87 -14.19 19.59
N SER A 669 27.55 -14.10 19.42
CA SER A 669 26.58 -14.83 20.24
C SER A 669 26.79 -16.34 20.16
N SER A 670 27.04 -16.87 18.95
CA SER A 670 27.31 -18.30 18.76
C SER A 670 28.64 -18.72 19.37
N TYR A 671 29.71 -17.93 19.20
CA TYR A 671 30.98 -18.21 19.85
C TYR A 671 30.88 -18.16 21.38
N ASN A 672 30.15 -17.18 21.93
CA ASN A 672 29.95 -17.05 23.36
C ASN A 672 29.15 -18.24 23.94
N ASN A 673 28.09 -18.69 23.26
CA ASN A 673 27.30 -19.84 23.71
C ASN A 673 28.14 -21.13 23.73
N ILE A 674 28.95 -21.37 22.69
CA ILE A 674 29.88 -22.52 22.65
C ILE A 674 30.92 -22.39 23.77
N GLY A 675 31.44 -21.19 24.01
CA GLY A 675 32.38 -20.91 25.10
C GLY A 675 31.79 -21.21 26.48
N LEU A 676 30.51 -20.87 26.71
CA LEU A 676 29.79 -21.16 27.95
C LEU A 676 29.65 -22.66 28.19
N VAL A 677 29.28 -23.43 27.16
CA VAL A 677 29.19 -24.89 27.27
C VAL A 677 30.54 -25.49 27.65
N TYR A 678 31.63 -25.09 26.99
CA TYR A 678 32.96 -25.60 27.34
C TYR A 678 33.42 -25.18 28.74
N ASP A 679 33.08 -23.96 29.20
CA ASP A 679 33.40 -23.50 30.56
C ASP A 679 32.70 -24.36 31.61
N ASP A 680 31.42 -24.67 31.40
CA ASP A 680 30.63 -25.51 32.31
C ASP A 680 31.04 -26.99 32.28
N MET A 681 31.55 -27.47 31.13
CA MET A 681 32.18 -28.78 31.02
C MET A 681 33.59 -28.84 31.64
N GLY A 682 34.17 -27.71 32.07
CA GLY A 682 35.52 -27.62 32.62
C GLY A 682 36.65 -27.53 31.58
N GLU A 683 36.33 -27.45 30.29
CA GLU A 683 37.27 -27.38 29.16
C GLU A 683 37.77 -25.93 28.95
N CYS A 684 38.42 -25.37 29.97
CA CYS A 684 38.79 -23.95 30.07
C CYS A 684 39.57 -23.42 28.86
N SER A 685 40.51 -24.21 28.31
CA SER A 685 41.29 -23.81 27.14
C SER A 685 40.44 -23.61 25.88
N LYS A 686 39.41 -24.45 25.68
CA LYS A 686 38.47 -24.31 24.54
C LYS A 686 37.54 -23.13 24.77
N ALA A 687 37.01 -22.98 25.98
CA ALA A 687 36.16 -21.86 26.36
C ALA A 687 36.87 -20.51 26.10
N LEU A 688 38.12 -20.38 26.54
CA LEU A 688 38.93 -19.18 26.33
C LEU A 688 39.08 -18.83 24.84
N SER A 689 39.41 -19.82 24.00
CA SER A 689 39.55 -19.62 22.54
C SER A 689 38.27 -19.08 21.90
N TYR A 690 37.10 -19.57 22.33
CA TYR A 690 35.82 -19.13 21.80
C TYR A 690 35.44 -17.73 22.27
N TYR A 691 35.70 -17.39 23.54
CA TYR A 691 35.46 -16.04 24.05
C TYR A 691 36.37 -14.99 23.38
N GLU A 692 37.63 -15.32 23.10
CA GLU A 692 38.55 -14.42 22.38
C GLU A 692 38.04 -14.11 20.97
N LYS A 693 37.57 -15.12 20.23
CA LYS A 693 36.94 -14.92 18.90
C LYS A 693 35.73 -13.99 18.96
N ALA A 694 34.87 -14.14 19.98
CA ALA A 694 33.73 -13.25 20.18
C ALA A 694 34.16 -11.81 20.47
N GLN A 695 35.18 -11.63 21.31
CA GLN A 695 35.70 -10.30 21.67
C GLN A 695 36.27 -9.56 20.45
N ASP A 696 37.03 -10.26 19.60
CA ASP A 696 37.68 -9.67 18.44
C ASP A 696 36.69 -9.11 17.42
N ILE A 697 35.55 -9.78 17.24
CA ILE A 697 34.49 -9.32 16.34
C ILE A 697 33.78 -8.09 16.93
N TRP A 698 33.39 -8.11 18.20
CA TRP A 698 32.69 -6.95 18.79
C TRP A 698 33.54 -5.69 18.83
N LYS A 699 34.84 -5.80 19.09
CA LYS A 699 35.76 -4.64 19.05
C LYS A 699 35.80 -3.95 17.68
N LYS A 700 35.52 -4.68 16.59
CA LYS A 700 35.52 -4.14 15.23
C LYS A 700 34.19 -3.52 14.81
N SER A 701 33.09 -3.96 15.43
CA SER A 701 31.73 -3.63 14.95
C SER A 701 30.95 -2.71 15.89
N LEU A 702 31.39 -2.52 17.14
CA LEU A 702 30.70 -1.72 18.16
C LEU A 702 31.64 -0.68 18.78
N SER A 703 31.08 0.35 19.41
CA SER A 703 31.86 1.32 20.18
C SER A 703 32.52 0.66 21.40
N SER A 704 33.66 1.20 21.85
CA SER A 704 34.48 0.60 22.91
C SER A 704 33.78 0.44 24.27
N ASN A 705 32.69 1.17 24.49
CA ASN A 705 31.90 1.16 25.73
C ASN A 705 30.67 0.24 25.67
N HIS A 706 30.52 -0.58 24.62
CA HIS A 706 29.33 -1.41 24.46
C HIS A 706 29.21 -2.50 25.56
N PRO A 707 28.05 -2.67 26.22
CA PRO A 707 27.86 -3.63 27.33
C PRO A 707 28.28 -5.07 27.01
N HIS A 708 28.05 -5.51 25.77
CA HIS A 708 28.47 -6.82 25.29
C HIS A 708 30.00 -7.05 25.38
N ILE A 709 30.85 -6.06 25.04
CA ILE A 709 32.31 -6.20 25.15
C ILE A 709 32.72 -6.45 26.61
N ALA A 710 32.06 -5.78 27.56
CA ALA A 710 32.31 -5.96 28.99
C ALA A 710 31.93 -7.36 29.47
N LEU A 711 30.82 -7.93 28.98
CA LEU A 711 30.37 -9.29 29.32
C LEU A 711 31.40 -10.35 28.91
N VAL A 712 31.84 -10.35 27.64
CA VAL A 712 32.83 -11.33 27.17
C VAL A 712 34.18 -11.15 27.87
N LYS A 713 34.58 -9.90 28.17
CA LYS A 713 35.78 -9.66 28.99
C LYS A 713 35.67 -10.31 30.37
N ARG A 714 34.52 -10.19 31.04
CA ARG A 714 34.26 -10.84 32.32
C ARG A 714 34.33 -12.37 32.20
N ASN A 715 33.80 -12.96 31.13
CA ASN A 715 33.88 -14.40 30.90
C ASN A 715 35.33 -14.86 30.72
N ILE A 716 36.13 -14.14 29.92
CA ILE A 716 37.57 -14.40 29.75
C ILE A 716 38.30 -14.34 31.09
N ASP A 717 38.07 -13.29 31.88
CA ASP A 717 38.74 -13.10 33.17
C ASP A 717 38.35 -14.20 34.17
N ASN A 718 37.11 -14.68 34.13
CA ASN A 718 36.65 -15.79 34.96
C ASN A 718 37.31 -17.12 34.56
N VAL A 719 37.35 -17.45 33.27
CA VAL A 719 38.02 -18.68 32.80
C VAL A 719 39.51 -18.64 33.13
N LYS A 720 40.18 -17.50 32.95
CA LYS A 720 41.60 -17.34 33.30
C LYS A 720 41.90 -17.49 34.79
N LYS A 721 40.90 -17.32 35.67
CA LYS A 721 41.04 -17.60 37.12
C LYS A 721 40.86 -19.08 37.45
N LYS A 722 40.14 -19.83 36.61
CA LYS A 722 39.92 -21.29 36.78
C LYS A 722 41.11 -22.11 36.25
N MET A 723 41.82 -21.58 35.24
CA MET A 723 43.10 -22.08 34.74
C MET A 723 44.23 -21.76 35.71
#